data_AF-W6TUL4-F1
#
_entry.id   AF-W6TUL4-F1
#
_cell.length_a   1.000
_cell.length_b   1.000
_cell.length_c   1.000
_cell.angle_alpha   90.00
_cell.angle_beta   90.00
_cell.angle_gamma   90.00
#
_symmetry.space_group_name_H-M   'P 1'
#
loop_
_entity.id
_entity.type
_entity.pdbx_description
1 polymer ?
#
loop_
_entity_poly.entity_id
_entity_poly.type
_entity_poly.pdbx_seq_one_letter_code
_entity_poly.pdbx_strand_id
1 'polypeptide(L)'
;MIKKIFFILLAVVMLQDVANGQAKKDERTVTTRIADLLAQMPAGDAELFKNNVNDIANLGEDGYVALISGLTAPGKGNNSLIEYTVGGFSAFITQNGKEDWRKMAVGAYCKALEKLTDKQNKSFIISQFDLVGKDDAISCIQGYLTDEQLADPAARALVKINTPASKAALLGGLAKANGAAKLSIIESLGDSRFKEAAQPINTLAADGDVNVAKVALYALAYIADPSSEPVFAAAADKSGFKYENTNTAAVYLIYAEQLLKNGNKELAEKIAKDIAGKVNTDELVGVRTGALKVLVEANKDNNQELLLDAAGDKNAEYRAAALKFAVPYVTSASTHIWVKKLGKVDDDAKAGILSMLGQSGAKEALPAVIKLLKSKNETVKLAAINAAVNIGQDQVLDDLLKLASKGDTANVTAVSNAIHRMKGTGITEKIAAAIPSAKPNVQVALINLLASRAANGQLNAVYDQLKSKKPEVQQAAYAALSHVVVKDNLPQLFTLLNESSGAQETAVQEAIIAAVSGGGDNSQQVDAVLQQMTSAPENKKLLFYKVLASLGGEKSLKAVTDAFASGNEQTQKAALDALSAWVDASAAPELIKIARETKNAAFLNTAINGYLRSVREGVYPAEQKLLLLRNAMAVAQTNEQKQQILKDVEQAKCFNAIVFAGKYLDDAALQQAAANAVMNITLAGTYNGELVKGLLNKTIEVITGADSGYQKEGMRKYISEMKAGEGFVSMYNGTDLTGWKGLVADPIKRSKMDAKTLAAEQEKADAEARDSWKPVNGELQFMSHGNNLATVKKYGDFEMLVDWKIIDDKKGEGDAGIYLRGTPQVQMWDNARTNVGAQVGSGGLYNNQVNESKPLKVADNKLDEWNTFRILMKGDRVTVYLNGVLVTDNVILENYWDRSLPIFAEEQIELQAHGSPVAYRDLYIREIPRAKPFELSAQEKKEGYKVLFDGTNMHSWTGNTVDYTIEDGNIAIRPKPGKGSGGNLFTKEEFSDFIYRFEFKLTPGANNGLGIRAPLEGDAAYTGMELQILDNEAPIYKDLHVYQYHGSVYGTLPAKRGFLKPLGEWNYEEVVVKGPKIKVILNGTVILDGDITEARKNGAADGKEHPGLLRDSGHIGFLGHGSPVEFRNIRIKDLSKKDLTKKESAKKKK
;
A
#
# COMPACT_ATOMS: atom_id res chain seq x y z
N MET A 1 -30.43 48.01 36.13
CA MET A 1 -28.95 48.02 36.01
C MET A 1 -28.38 46.73 35.42
N ILE A 2 -29.01 45.56 35.61
CA ILE A 2 -28.51 44.26 35.10
C ILE A 2 -28.61 44.09 33.57
N LYS A 3 -29.58 44.72 32.89
CA LYS A 3 -29.71 44.66 31.41
C LYS A 3 -28.65 45.45 30.63
N LYS A 4 -27.99 46.46 31.23
CA LYS A 4 -26.91 47.22 30.55
C LYS A 4 -25.55 46.54 30.64
N ILE A 5 -25.31 45.74 31.68
CA ILE A 5 -24.05 45.00 31.84
C ILE A 5 -24.00 43.79 30.91
N PHE A 6 -25.13 43.14 30.64
CA PHE A 6 -25.20 42.01 29.71
C PHE A 6 -24.92 42.42 28.25
N PHE A 7 -25.38 43.61 27.81
CA PHE A 7 -25.12 44.11 26.46
C PHE A 7 -23.68 44.62 26.27
N ILE A 8 -23.01 45.09 27.32
CA ILE A 8 -21.59 45.49 27.25
C ILE A 8 -20.69 44.25 27.23
N LEU A 9 -21.02 43.20 27.98
CA LEU A 9 -20.31 41.91 27.89
C LEU A 9 -20.54 41.20 26.55
N LEU A 10 -21.73 41.29 25.95
CA LEU A 10 -21.97 40.74 24.61
C LEU A 10 -21.22 41.54 23.52
N ALA A 11 -21.09 42.86 23.67
CA ALA A 11 -20.34 43.70 22.73
C ALA A 11 -18.82 43.49 22.83
N VAL A 12 -18.28 43.20 24.03
CA VAL A 12 -16.86 42.88 24.20
C VAL A 12 -16.52 41.48 23.68
N VAL A 13 -17.44 40.52 23.80
CA VAL A 13 -17.27 39.18 23.20
C VAL A 13 -17.40 39.23 21.67
N MET A 14 -18.31 40.04 21.10
CA MET A 14 -18.41 40.21 19.65
C MET A 14 -17.34 41.11 19.03
N LEU A 15 -16.58 41.88 19.83
CA LEU A 15 -15.40 42.63 19.35
C LEU A 15 -14.10 41.82 19.45
N GLN A 16 -14.09 40.67 20.12
CA GLN A 16 -12.95 39.75 20.14
C GLN A 16 -12.87 38.82 18.93
N ASP A 17 -13.96 38.67 18.15
CA ASP A 17 -13.94 37.91 16.90
C ASP A 17 -13.40 38.70 15.69
N VAL A 18 -13.08 40.00 15.84
CA VAL A 18 -12.61 40.84 14.72
C VAL A 18 -11.10 41.12 14.77
N ALA A 19 -10.37 40.62 15.78
CA ALA A 19 -8.93 40.89 15.93
C ALA A 19 -8.01 39.67 15.79
N ASN A 20 -8.53 38.44 15.62
CA ASN A 20 -7.72 37.22 15.43
C ASN A 20 -7.53 36.83 13.95
N GLY A 21 -7.40 37.83 13.08
CA GLY A 21 -7.21 37.67 11.64
C GLY A 21 -5.86 38.15 11.11
N GLN A 22 -4.78 38.04 11.88
CA GLN A 22 -3.43 38.22 11.33
C GLN A 22 -2.61 36.95 11.53
N ALA A 23 -2.47 36.19 10.45
CA ALA A 23 -1.67 34.98 10.38
C ALA A 23 -0.21 35.26 10.81
N LYS A 24 0.30 34.53 11.81
CA LYS A 24 1.73 34.48 12.12
C LYS A 24 2.50 34.09 10.86
N LYS A 25 3.44 34.92 10.40
CA LYS A 25 4.29 34.64 9.23
C LYS A 25 5.21 33.45 9.54
N ASP A 26 5.10 32.38 8.76
CA ASP A 26 6.03 31.23 8.76
C ASP A 26 7.47 31.70 8.45
N GLU A 27 8.42 31.26 9.27
CA GLU A 27 9.84 31.66 9.22
C GLU A 27 10.71 30.93 8.27
N ARG A 28 10.36 29.67 8.07
CA ARG A 28 11.27 28.73 7.50
C ARG A 28 11.65 29.25 6.13
N THR A 29 12.91 29.10 5.76
CA THR A 29 13.32 29.49 4.41
C THR A 29 12.45 28.72 3.42
N VAL A 30 12.16 29.32 2.27
CA VAL A 30 11.38 28.68 1.20
C VAL A 30 11.91 27.28 0.89
N THR A 31 13.23 27.11 0.82
CA THR A 31 13.88 25.82 0.58
C THR A 31 13.57 24.77 1.64
N THR A 32 13.55 25.17 2.92
CA THR A 32 13.20 24.27 4.03
C THR A 32 11.74 23.87 3.99
N ARG A 33 10.84 24.83 3.73
CA ARG A 33 9.40 24.58 3.61
C ARG A 33 9.10 23.60 2.48
N ILE A 34 9.84 23.70 1.37
CA ILE A 34 9.75 22.77 0.25
C ILE A 34 10.24 21.37 0.66
N ALA A 35 11.39 21.26 1.33
CA ALA A 35 11.93 19.97 1.75
C ALA A 35 11.00 19.24 2.74
N ASP A 36 10.46 19.96 3.73
CA ASP A 36 9.49 19.45 4.70
C ASP A 36 8.20 18.97 4.03
N LEU A 37 7.72 19.75 3.05
CA LEU A 37 6.54 19.42 2.29
C LEU A 37 6.76 18.16 1.44
N LEU A 38 7.89 18.05 0.73
CA LEU A 38 8.19 16.88 -0.11
C LEU A 38 8.39 15.61 0.73
N ALA A 39 8.93 15.71 1.94
CA ALA A 39 9.09 14.58 2.86
C ALA A 39 7.74 14.01 3.34
N GLN A 40 6.66 14.79 3.26
CA GLN A 40 5.30 14.39 3.64
C GLN A 40 4.47 13.86 2.45
N MET A 41 5.09 13.70 1.27
CA MET A 41 4.42 13.22 0.07
C MET A 41 4.86 11.79 -0.29
N PRO A 42 3.94 10.92 -0.73
CA PRO A 42 2.48 11.12 -0.79
C PRO A 42 1.85 11.12 0.61
N ALA A 43 0.79 11.90 0.80
CA ALA A 43 0.08 11.97 2.08
C ALA A 43 -0.58 10.62 2.41
N GLY A 44 -0.40 10.15 3.65
CA GLY A 44 -0.96 8.88 4.14
C GLY A 44 -2.45 8.91 4.50
N ASP A 45 -3.04 10.11 4.61
CA ASP A 45 -4.45 10.32 4.89
C ASP A 45 -4.97 11.67 4.33
N ALA A 46 -6.29 11.88 4.43
CA ALA A 46 -6.99 13.04 3.90
C ALA A 46 -6.75 14.34 4.69
N GLU A 47 -6.37 14.27 5.96
CA GLU A 47 -6.10 15.45 6.79
C GLU A 47 -4.70 16.00 6.46
N LEU A 48 -3.71 15.12 6.39
CA LEU A 48 -2.36 15.46 5.96
C LEU A 48 -2.35 16.01 4.53
N PHE A 49 -3.16 15.45 3.63
CA PHE A 49 -3.31 15.98 2.27
C PHE A 49 -3.83 17.43 2.27
N LYS A 50 -4.85 17.75 3.08
CA LYS A 50 -5.38 19.12 3.19
C LYS A 50 -4.34 20.10 3.75
N ASN A 51 -3.57 19.67 4.75
CA ASN A 51 -2.51 20.48 5.35
C ASN A 51 -1.39 20.75 4.34
N ASN A 52 -0.92 19.72 3.65
CA ASN A 52 0.12 19.85 2.63
C ASN A 52 -0.30 20.81 1.50
N VAL A 53 -1.55 20.75 1.06
CA VAL A 53 -2.09 21.68 0.06
C VAL A 53 -2.12 23.12 0.58
N ASN A 54 -2.53 23.34 1.83
CA ASN A 54 -2.49 24.67 2.43
C ASN A 54 -1.04 25.18 2.55
N ASP A 55 -0.09 24.29 2.87
CA ASP A 55 1.32 24.63 2.94
C ASP A 55 1.89 25.04 1.58
N ILE A 56 1.52 24.33 0.50
CA ILE A 56 1.86 24.73 -0.87
C ILE A 56 1.30 26.12 -1.17
N ALA A 57 0.03 26.40 -0.85
CA ALA A 57 -0.56 27.72 -1.06
C ALA A 57 0.18 28.82 -0.26
N ASN A 58 0.60 28.48 0.96
CA ASN A 58 1.31 29.39 1.85
C ASN A 58 2.78 29.60 1.45
N LEU A 59 3.39 28.75 0.60
CA LEU A 59 4.71 29.02 0.01
C LEU A 59 4.70 30.36 -0.74
N GLY A 60 3.54 30.76 -1.27
CA GLY A 60 3.40 31.89 -2.16
C GLY A 60 4.02 31.60 -3.52
N GLU A 61 3.84 32.53 -4.46
CA GLU A 61 4.24 32.34 -5.85
C GLU A 61 5.74 32.00 -6.00
N ASP A 62 6.62 32.81 -5.42
CA ASP A 62 8.07 32.62 -5.56
C ASP A 62 8.56 31.34 -4.83
N GLY A 63 7.87 30.95 -3.75
CA GLY A 63 8.15 29.69 -3.07
C GLY A 63 7.74 28.48 -3.89
N TYR A 64 6.61 28.57 -4.57
CA TYR A 64 6.17 27.52 -5.48
C TYR A 64 7.05 27.45 -6.74
N VAL A 65 7.54 28.59 -7.26
CA VAL A 65 8.57 28.62 -8.31
C VAL A 65 9.83 27.88 -7.88
N ALA A 66 10.29 28.09 -6.64
CA ALA A 66 11.46 27.41 -6.11
C ALA A 66 11.24 25.89 -5.99
N LEU A 67 10.03 25.45 -5.61
CA LEU A 67 9.66 24.03 -5.58
C LEU A 67 9.76 23.40 -6.98
N ILE A 68 9.14 24.04 -7.97
CA ILE A 68 9.15 23.56 -9.35
C ILE A 68 10.56 23.57 -9.94
N SER A 69 11.38 24.57 -9.59
CA SER A 69 12.77 24.68 -10.04
C SER A 69 13.67 23.56 -9.49
N GLY A 70 13.19 22.77 -8.52
CA GLY A 70 13.86 21.57 -8.04
C GLY A 70 13.79 20.38 -9.01
N LEU A 71 12.99 20.46 -10.09
CA LEU A 71 12.96 19.44 -11.13
C LEU A 71 14.32 19.31 -11.83
N THR A 72 14.84 18.08 -11.88
CA THR A 72 16.11 17.75 -12.52
C THR A 72 15.90 17.15 -13.91
N ALA A 73 16.90 17.20 -14.79
CA ALA A 73 16.78 16.58 -16.11
C ALA A 73 16.63 15.05 -16.01
N PRO A 74 15.97 14.39 -16.97
CA PRO A 74 15.77 12.94 -16.97
C PRO A 74 17.09 12.17 -16.73
N GLY A 75 17.07 11.24 -15.76
CA GLY A 75 18.24 10.44 -15.38
C GLY A 75 19.25 11.11 -14.45
N LYS A 76 19.03 12.37 -14.02
CA LYS A 76 19.90 13.09 -13.07
C LYS A 76 19.35 13.22 -11.65
N GLY A 77 18.13 12.77 -11.40
CA GLY A 77 17.49 12.81 -10.09
C GLY A 77 16.10 12.16 -10.11
N ASN A 78 15.42 12.15 -8.96
CA ASN A 78 14.08 11.61 -8.83
C ASN A 78 13.06 12.76 -8.74
N ASN A 79 12.37 13.04 -9.84
CA ASN A 79 11.37 14.11 -9.91
C ASN A 79 9.99 13.71 -9.32
N SER A 80 9.78 12.44 -9.00
CA SER A 80 8.46 11.87 -8.70
C SER A 80 7.72 12.61 -7.59
N LEU A 81 8.43 13.03 -6.52
CA LEU A 81 7.80 13.74 -5.40
C LEU A 81 7.38 15.17 -5.79
N ILE A 82 8.19 15.85 -6.59
CA ILE A 82 7.88 17.22 -7.07
C ILE A 82 6.72 17.15 -8.06
N GLU A 83 6.74 16.20 -8.99
CA GLU A 83 5.68 15.98 -9.96
C GLU A 83 4.35 15.61 -9.28
N TYR A 84 4.39 14.72 -8.30
CA TYR A 84 3.22 14.37 -7.47
C TYR A 84 2.67 15.59 -6.74
N THR A 85 3.55 16.40 -6.14
CA THR A 85 3.18 17.61 -5.40
C THR A 85 2.55 18.66 -6.32
N VAL A 86 3.16 18.93 -7.48
CA VAL A 86 2.69 19.92 -8.46
C VAL A 86 1.36 19.48 -9.09
N GLY A 87 1.24 18.22 -9.51
CA GLY A 87 0.01 17.68 -10.08
C GLY A 87 -1.13 17.63 -9.07
N GLY A 88 -0.86 17.17 -7.84
CA GLY A 88 -1.84 17.12 -6.76
C GLY A 88 -2.38 18.48 -6.37
N PHE A 89 -1.51 19.50 -6.29
CA PHE A 89 -1.95 20.88 -6.01
C PHE A 89 -2.78 21.46 -7.15
N SER A 90 -2.34 21.28 -8.40
CA SER A 90 -3.07 21.72 -9.60
C SER A 90 -4.49 21.16 -9.64
N ALA A 91 -4.64 19.87 -9.35
CA ALA A 91 -5.95 19.22 -9.31
C ALA A 91 -6.81 19.76 -8.15
N PHE A 92 -6.24 19.95 -6.95
CA PHE A 92 -6.99 20.42 -5.79
C PHE A 92 -7.57 21.83 -5.99
N ILE A 93 -6.79 22.74 -6.56
CA ILE A 93 -7.19 24.16 -6.70
C ILE A 93 -8.22 24.41 -7.82
N THR A 94 -8.65 23.36 -8.53
CA THR A 94 -9.81 23.42 -9.44
C THR A 94 -11.15 23.51 -8.70
N GLN A 95 -11.17 23.24 -7.39
CA GLN A 95 -12.38 23.30 -6.57
C GLN A 95 -12.90 24.73 -6.37
N ASN A 96 -14.22 24.85 -6.17
CA ASN A 96 -14.88 26.14 -5.93
C ASN A 96 -14.26 26.90 -4.75
N GLY A 97 -14.04 28.21 -4.91
CA GLY A 97 -13.51 29.08 -3.85
C GLY A 97 -11.98 29.16 -3.76
N LYS A 98 -11.23 28.63 -4.74
CA LYS A 98 -9.75 28.63 -4.76
C LYS A 98 -9.12 29.48 -5.89
N GLU A 99 -9.85 30.48 -6.37
CA GLU A 99 -9.46 31.33 -7.50
C GLU A 99 -8.07 31.98 -7.31
N ASP A 100 -7.79 32.51 -6.12
CA ASP A 100 -6.54 33.21 -5.82
C ASP A 100 -5.33 32.28 -5.80
N TRP A 101 -5.48 31.06 -5.26
CA TRP A 101 -4.42 30.05 -5.26
C TRP A 101 -4.12 29.55 -6.65
N ARG A 102 -5.15 29.42 -7.49
CA ARG A 102 -4.94 29.11 -8.89
C ARG A 102 -4.20 30.23 -9.62
N LYS A 103 -4.55 31.52 -9.42
CA LYS A 103 -3.82 32.63 -10.04
C LYS A 103 -2.35 32.63 -9.64
N MET A 104 -2.08 32.38 -8.35
CA MET A 104 -0.73 32.20 -7.83
C MET A 104 0.00 31.03 -8.52
N ALA A 105 -0.66 29.88 -8.67
CA ALA A 105 -0.08 28.72 -9.34
C ALA A 105 0.26 29.01 -10.81
N VAL A 106 -0.64 29.66 -11.55
CA VAL A 106 -0.41 30.10 -12.95
C VAL A 106 0.81 31.02 -13.05
N GLY A 107 0.90 32.05 -12.18
CA GLY A 107 2.06 32.94 -12.12
C GLY A 107 3.37 32.18 -11.84
N ALA A 108 3.33 31.23 -10.90
CA ALA A 108 4.48 30.40 -10.55
C ALA A 108 4.92 29.48 -11.71
N TYR A 109 3.98 28.84 -12.41
CA TYR A 109 4.30 28.02 -13.58
C TYR A 109 4.98 28.85 -14.67
N CYS A 110 4.50 30.07 -14.93
CA CYS A 110 5.09 30.95 -15.92
C CYS A 110 6.53 31.36 -15.56
N LYS A 111 6.76 31.80 -14.32
CA LYS A 111 8.12 32.08 -13.84
C LYS A 111 9.03 30.86 -13.84
N ALA A 112 8.50 29.67 -13.54
CA ALA A 112 9.28 28.44 -13.53
C ALA A 112 9.67 27.98 -14.95
N LEU A 113 8.79 28.16 -15.94
CA LEU A 113 9.08 27.80 -17.34
C LEU A 113 10.26 28.58 -17.94
N GLU A 114 10.48 29.82 -17.48
CA GLU A 114 11.65 30.62 -17.85
C GLU A 114 12.95 30.06 -17.24
N LYS A 115 12.87 29.46 -16.04
CA LYS A 115 14.03 28.92 -15.30
C LYS A 115 14.41 27.51 -15.70
N LEU A 116 13.44 26.68 -16.07
CA LEU A 116 13.70 25.31 -16.50
C LEU A 116 14.47 25.31 -17.83
N THR A 117 15.44 24.41 -17.97
CA THR A 117 16.21 24.24 -19.22
C THR A 117 15.80 22.99 -19.98
N ASP A 118 15.32 21.97 -19.27
CA ASP A 118 14.93 20.69 -19.84
C ASP A 118 13.51 20.73 -20.42
N LYS A 119 13.35 20.20 -21.64
CA LYS A 119 12.07 20.24 -22.37
C LYS A 119 11.01 19.30 -21.78
N GLN A 120 11.40 18.16 -21.19
CA GLN A 120 10.45 17.26 -20.56
C GLN A 120 9.86 17.89 -19.29
N ASN A 121 10.69 18.55 -18.48
CA ASN A 121 10.22 19.30 -17.32
C ASN A 121 9.34 20.48 -17.73
N LYS A 122 9.67 21.21 -18.80
CA LYS A 122 8.79 22.25 -19.36
C LYS A 122 7.45 21.68 -19.82
N SER A 123 7.47 20.55 -20.53
CA SER A 123 6.25 19.88 -20.97
C SER A 123 5.34 19.50 -19.79
N PHE A 124 5.91 18.97 -18.70
CA PHE A 124 5.16 18.65 -17.49
C PHE A 124 4.52 19.88 -16.85
N ILE A 125 5.23 21.01 -16.78
CA ILE A 125 4.67 22.24 -16.23
C ILE A 125 3.61 22.84 -17.17
N ILE A 126 3.83 22.80 -18.49
CA ILE A 126 2.83 23.26 -19.46
C ILE A 126 1.53 22.45 -19.34
N SER A 127 1.62 21.13 -19.11
CA SER A 127 0.41 20.31 -18.95
C SER A 127 -0.41 20.65 -17.70
N GLN A 128 0.15 21.36 -16.71
CA GLN A 128 -0.63 21.78 -15.55
C GLN A 128 -1.67 22.86 -15.90
N PHE A 129 -1.41 23.65 -16.95
CA PHE A 129 -2.38 24.63 -17.43
C PHE A 129 -3.66 23.99 -17.99
N ASP A 130 -3.64 22.71 -18.36
CA ASP A 130 -4.85 21.98 -18.77
C ASP A 130 -5.91 21.94 -17.65
N LEU A 131 -5.45 21.97 -16.38
CA LEU A 131 -6.30 21.92 -15.19
C LEU A 131 -6.68 23.31 -14.69
N VAL A 132 -5.73 24.25 -14.74
CA VAL A 132 -5.83 25.51 -13.99
C VAL A 132 -5.75 26.78 -14.82
N GLY A 133 -5.41 26.69 -16.11
CA GLY A 133 -5.20 27.86 -16.98
C GLY A 133 -6.47 28.67 -17.25
N LYS A 134 -6.35 30.00 -17.28
CA LYS A 134 -7.30 30.96 -17.87
C LYS A 134 -6.53 31.97 -18.73
N ASP A 135 -7.14 33.10 -19.09
CA ASP A 135 -6.55 34.13 -19.96
C ASP A 135 -5.20 34.67 -19.48
N ASP A 136 -4.99 34.66 -18.16
CA ASP A 136 -3.75 35.05 -17.49
C ASP A 136 -2.56 34.13 -17.81
N ALA A 137 -2.78 32.90 -18.27
CA ALA A 137 -1.72 31.98 -18.68
C ALA A 137 -1.27 32.17 -20.15
N ILE A 138 -2.10 32.79 -21.01
CA ILE A 138 -1.92 32.77 -22.47
C ILE A 138 -0.58 33.39 -22.88
N SER A 139 -0.24 34.56 -22.33
CA SER A 139 0.98 35.29 -22.71
C SER A 139 2.25 34.50 -22.46
N CYS A 140 2.20 33.59 -21.50
CA CYS A 140 3.31 32.78 -21.01
C CYS A 140 3.45 31.48 -21.82
N ILE A 141 2.36 30.85 -22.24
CA ILE A 141 2.43 29.59 -23.00
C ILE A 141 2.45 29.77 -24.53
N GLN A 142 1.96 30.90 -25.06
CA GLN A 142 1.91 31.12 -26.52
C GLN A 142 3.29 31.11 -27.20
N GLY A 143 4.36 31.44 -26.46
CA GLY A 143 5.73 31.44 -26.97
C GLY A 143 6.26 30.04 -27.31
N TYR A 144 5.65 28.99 -26.77
CA TYR A 144 6.06 27.59 -27.02
C TYR A 144 5.37 26.95 -28.22
N LEU A 145 4.42 27.65 -28.86
CA LEU A 145 3.67 27.13 -30.02
C LEU A 145 4.54 26.88 -31.25
N THR A 146 5.75 27.45 -31.32
CA THR A 146 6.68 27.20 -32.44
C THR A 146 7.77 26.17 -32.10
N ASP A 147 7.79 25.61 -30.90
CA ASP A 147 8.76 24.58 -30.51
C ASP A 147 8.22 23.18 -30.81
N GLU A 148 8.95 22.41 -31.62
CA GLU A 148 8.54 21.07 -32.08
C GLU A 148 8.17 20.08 -30.95
N GLN A 149 8.70 20.24 -29.72
CA GLN A 149 8.42 19.34 -28.60
C GLN A 149 7.43 19.92 -27.58
N LEU A 150 7.24 21.24 -27.57
CA LEU A 150 6.40 21.93 -26.57
C LEU A 150 5.12 22.52 -27.16
N ALA A 151 4.99 22.58 -28.49
CA ALA A 151 3.82 23.09 -29.17
C ALA A 151 2.56 22.28 -28.87
N ASP A 152 2.64 20.95 -28.83
CA ASP A 152 1.51 20.08 -28.47
C ASP A 152 0.94 20.39 -27.07
N PRO A 153 1.71 20.29 -25.97
CA PRO A 153 1.17 20.58 -24.64
C PRO A 153 0.73 22.04 -24.51
N ALA A 154 1.39 22.99 -25.16
CA ALA A 154 0.99 24.40 -25.13
C ALA A 154 -0.33 24.65 -25.87
N ALA A 155 -0.52 24.00 -27.02
CA ALA A 155 -1.75 24.14 -27.80
C ALA A 155 -2.94 23.48 -27.08
N ARG A 156 -2.74 22.30 -26.47
CA ARG A 156 -3.77 21.64 -25.63
C ARG A 156 -4.20 22.51 -24.44
N ALA A 157 -3.26 23.16 -23.76
CA ALA A 157 -3.57 24.09 -22.68
C ALA A 157 -4.43 25.28 -23.17
N LEU A 158 -4.12 25.86 -24.34
CA LEU A 158 -4.91 26.95 -24.92
C LEU A 158 -6.33 26.50 -25.34
N VAL A 159 -6.48 25.25 -25.79
CA VAL A 159 -7.79 24.62 -26.06
C VAL A 159 -8.60 24.47 -24.78
N LYS A 160 -7.96 24.10 -23.65
CA LYS A 160 -8.66 24.02 -22.34
C LYS A 160 -9.10 25.39 -21.82
N ILE A 161 -8.30 26.44 -22.04
CA ILE A 161 -8.66 27.82 -21.71
C ILE A 161 -9.87 28.29 -22.55
N ASN A 162 -9.88 27.98 -23.84
CA ASN A 162 -11.00 28.15 -24.77
C ASN A 162 -11.64 29.57 -24.85
N THR A 163 -10.86 30.64 -24.69
CA THR A 163 -11.34 32.02 -24.79
C THR A 163 -11.02 32.64 -26.15
N PRO A 164 -11.62 33.78 -26.53
CA PRO A 164 -11.25 34.49 -27.75
C PRO A 164 -9.74 34.81 -27.83
N ALA A 165 -9.12 35.15 -26.70
CA ALA A 165 -7.69 35.43 -26.63
C ALA A 165 -6.84 34.17 -26.86
N SER A 166 -7.21 33.02 -26.28
CA SER A 166 -6.43 31.78 -26.45
C SER A 166 -6.52 31.27 -27.89
N LYS A 167 -7.70 31.41 -28.51
CA LYS A 167 -7.95 31.08 -29.92
C LYS A 167 -7.16 31.98 -30.87
N ALA A 168 -7.11 33.29 -30.59
CA ALA A 168 -6.28 34.23 -31.34
C ALA A 168 -4.78 33.89 -31.23
N ALA A 169 -4.31 33.45 -30.06
CA ALA A 169 -2.92 33.02 -29.86
C ALA A 169 -2.59 31.75 -30.68
N LEU A 170 -3.48 30.75 -30.69
CA LEU A 170 -3.33 29.57 -31.56
C LEU A 170 -3.26 29.96 -33.04
N LEU A 171 -4.16 30.83 -33.50
CA LEU A 171 -4.16 31.29 -34.89
C LEU A 171 -2.90 32.08 -35.25
N GLY A 172 -2.41 32.94 -34.34
CA GLY A 172 -1.15 33.64 -34.51
C GLY A 172 0.08 32.73 -34.54
N GLY A 173 0.04 31.61 -33.79
CA GLY A 173 1.05 30.57 -33.80
C GLY A 173 1.10 29.79 -35.12
N LEU A 174 -0.06 29.50 -35.72
CA LEU A 174 -0.17 28.75 -36.98
C LEU A 174 0.64 29.39 -38.11
N ALA A 175 0.66 30.73 -38.18
CA ALA A 175 1.39 31.48 -39.20
C ALA A 175 2.93 31.36 -39.07
N LYS A 176 3.43 30.94 -37.90
CA LYS A 176 4.86 30.92 -37.56
C LYS A 176 5.42 29.50 -37.37
N ALA A 177 4.55 28.52 -37.11
CA ALA A 177 4.94 27.15 -36.82
C ALA A 177 5.18 26.33 -38.10
N ASN A 178 6.10 25.35 -37.99
CA ASN A 178 6.42 24.37 -39.03
C ASN A 178 6.33 22.96 -38.43
N GLY A 179 6.58 21.93 -39.24
CA GLY A 179 6.74 20.55 -38.77
C GLY A 179 5.59 20.04 -37.91
N ALA A 180 5.91 19.34 -36.82
CA ALA A 180 4.93 18.78 -35.89
C ALA A 180 4.21 19.89 -35.10
N ALA A 181 4.89 20.99 -34.78
CA ALA A 181 4.27 22.13 -34.11
C ALA A 181 3.09 22.71 -34.92
N LYS A 182 3.23 22.80 -36.24
CA LYS A 182 2.15 23.24 -37.13
C LYS A 182 0.94 22.30 -37.07
N LEU A 183 1.18 20.98 -37.08
CA LEU A 183 0.10 19.98 -37.00
C LEU A 183 -0.67 20.10 -35.68
N SER A 184 0.03 20.21 -34.55
CA SER A 184 -0.60 20.37 -33.23
C SER A 184 -1.48 21.61 -33.14
N ILE A 185 -1.07 22.73 -33.75
CA ILE A 185 -1.86 23.96 -33.76
C ILE A 185 -3.12 23.81 -34.63
N ILE A 186 -3.00 23.19 -35.82
CA ILE A 186 -4.16 22.97 -36.70
C ILE A 186 -5.21 22.13 -35.97
N GLU A 187 -4.80 21.01 -35.37
CA GLU A 187 -5.67 20.14 -34.58
C GLU A 187 -6.35 20.91 -33.43
N SER A 188 -5.56 21.68 -32.67
CA SER A 188 -6.05 22.48 -31.55
C SER A 188 -7.04 23.58 -31.97
N LEU A 189 -6.84 24.21 -33.12
CA LEU A 189 -7.80 25.16 -33.68
C LEU A 189 -9.13 24.48 -34.02
N GLY A 190 -9.07 23.25 -34.51
CA GLY A 190 -10.22 22.35 -34.68
C GLY A 190 -10.97 22.11 -33.38
N ASP A 191 -10.26 21.63 -32.36
CA ASP A 191 -10.83 21.30 -31.04
C ASP A 191 -11.45 22.53 -30.34
N SER A 192 -10.86 23.72 -30.54
CA SER A 192 -11.38 24.98 -30.01
C SER A 192 -12.58 25.54 -30.78
N ARG A 193 -12.91 24.94 -31.94
CA ARG A 193 -14.00 25.35 -32.83
C ARG A 193 -13.94 26.84 -33.22
N PHE A 194 -12.75 27.34 -33.53
CA PHE A 194 -12.54 28.76 -33.83
C PHE A 194 -12.84 29.09 -35.30
N LYS A 195 -13.94 29.81 -35.56
CA LYS A 195 -14.43 30.08 -36.93
C LYS A 195 -13.46 30.90 -37.76
N GLU A 196 -12.79 31.86 -37.15
CA GLU A 196 -11.83 32.75 -37.78
C GLU A 196 -10.59 32.00 -38.32
N ALA A 197 -10.34 30.78 -37.85
CA ALA A 197 -9.30 29.90 -38.37
C ALA A 197 -9.72 29.10 -39.61
N ALA A 198 -11.00 29.08 -39.99
CA ALA A 198 -11.50 28.29 -41.11
C ALA A 198 -10.80 28.66 -42.43
N GLN A 199 -10.68 29.95 -42.74
CA GLN A 199 -10.11 30.39 -44.01
C GLN A 199 -8.61 30.08 -44.17
N PRO A 200 -7.74 30.33 -43.16
CA PRO A 200 -6.36 29.87 -43.19
C PRO A 200 -6.22 28.35 -43.30
N ILE A 201 -7.06 27.58 -42.61
CA ILE A 201 -7.01 26.11 -42.63
C ILE A 201 -7.56 25.54 -43.96
N ASN A 202 -8.55 26.18 -44.60
CA ASN A 202 -9.05 25.81 -45.93
C ASN A 202 -7.91 25.75 -46.95
N THR A 203 -7.00 26.73 -46.91
CA THR A 203 -5.83 26.78 -47.79
C THR A 203 -4.88 25.60 -47.50
N LEU A 204 -4.64 25.29 -46.23
CA LEU A 204 -3.80 24.17 -45.81
C LEU A 204 -4.40 22.80 -46.15
N ALA A 205 -5.73 22.68 -46.14
CA ALA A 205 -6.44 21.47 -46.56
C ALA A 205 -6.36 21.22 -48.07
N ALA A 206 -6.36 22.29 -48.87
CA ALA A 206 -6.27 22.19 -50.34
C ALA A 206 -4.84 22.00 -50.85
N ASP A 207 -3.87 22.75 -50.29
CA ASP A 207 -2.51 22.90 -50.84
C ASP A 207 -1.41 22.27 -49.98
N GLY A 208 -1.75 21.74 -48.79
CA GLY A 208 -0.80 21.10 -47.88
C GLY A 208 -0.33 19.72 -48.34
N ASP A 209 0.79 19.25 -47.77
CA ASP A 209 1.16 17.83 -47.90
C ASP A 209 0.11 16.92 -47.24
N VAL A 210 0.18 15.62 -47.51
CA VAL A 210 -0.84 14.65 -47.06
C VAL A 210 -1.10 14.67 -45.54
N ASN A 211 -0.09 14.96 -44.71
CA ASN A 211 -0.25 15.00 -43.26
C ASN A 211 -0.91 16.31 -42.83
N VAL A 212 -0.48 17.44 -43.41
CA VAL A 212 -1.09 18.75 -43.16
C VAL A 212 -2.55 18.76 -43.62
N ALA A 213 -2.83 18.26 -44.82
CA ALA A 213 -4.17 18.20 -45.38
C ALA A 213 -5.11 17.35 -44.53
N LYS A 214 -4.64 16.19 -44.05
CA LYS A 214 -5.39 15.31 -43.14
C LYS A 214 -5.81 16.04 -41.86
N VAL A 215 -4.86 16.67 -41.17
CA VAL A 215 -5.12 17.36 -39.89
C VAL A 215 -5.97 18.62 -40.14
N ALA A 216 -5.77 19.31 -41.25
CA ALA A 216 -6.57 20.47 -41.65
C ALA A 216 -8.03 20.10 -41.91
N LEU A 217 -8.30 19.02 -42.68
CA LEU A 217 -9.66 18.53 -42.92
C LEU A 217 -10.34 18.09 -41.61
N TYR A 218 -9.61 17.43 -40.70
CA TYR A 218 -10.12 17.12 -39.37
C TYR A 218 -10.52 18.40 -38.61
N ALA A 219 -9.62 19.39 -38.55
CA ALA A 219 -9.88 20.64 -37.83
C ALA A 219 -11.09 21.40 -38.41
N LEU A 220 -11.18 21.52 -39.73
CA LEU A 220 -12.31 22.17 -40.41
C LEU A 220 -13.64 21.47 -40.11
N ALA A 221 -13.63 20.14 -39.96
CA ALA A 221 -14.84 19.38 -39.67
C ALA A 221 -15.44 19.75 -38.30
N TYR A 222 -14.60 20.05 -37.31
CA TYR A 222 -15.04 20.45 -35.96
C TYR A 222 -15.28 21.95 -35.82
N ILE A 223 -14.57 22.79 -36.59
CA ILE A 223 -14.90 24.22 -36.72
C ILE A 223 -16.29 24.39 -37.35
N ALA A 224 -16.59 23.57 -38.37
CA ALA A 224 -17.87 23.53 -39.05
C ALA A 224 -18.34 24.90 -39.56
N ASP A 225 -17.42 25.64 -40.19
CA ASP A 225 -17.75 26.89 -40.88
C ASP A 225 -18.30 26.60 -42.29
N PRO A 226 -19.41 27.21 -42.72
CA PRO A 226 -20.00 26.97 -44.04
C PRO A 226 -19.06 27.22 -45.22
N SER A 227 -18.08 28.12 -45.07
CA SER A 227 -17.11 28.45 -46.13
C SER A 227 -16.19 27.28 -46.50
N SER A 228 -16.09 26.26 -45.65
CA SER A 228 -15.23 25.09 -45.85
C SER A 228 -15.87 23.98 -46.69
N GLU A 229 -17.18 24.03 -46.96
CA GLU A 229 -17.88 22.97 -47.72
C GLU A 229 -17.25 22.68 -49.09
N PRO A 230 -16.87 23.68 -49.91
CA PRO A 230 -16.29 23.40 -51.22
C PRO A 230 -14.97 22.61 -51.15
N VAL A 231 -14.19 22.79 -50.08
CA VAL A 231 -12.93 22.08 -49.85
C VAL A 231 -13.20 20.60 -49.59
N PHE A 232 -14.17 20.29 -48.72
CA PHE A 232 -14.58 18.92 -48.46
C PHE A 232 -15.21 18.26 -49.69
N ALA A 233 -16.10 18.96 -50.39
CA ALA A 233 -16.76 18.43 -51.58
C ALA A 233 -15.74 18.07 -52.67
N ALA A 234 -14.80 18.96 -52.98
CA ALA A 234 -13.76 18.72 -53.97
C ALA A 234 -12.84 17.55 -53.58
N ALA A 235 -12.43 17.47 -52.31
CA ALA A 235 -11.57 16.39 -51.82
C ALA A 235 -12.31 15.03 -51.81
N ALA A 236 -13.59 15.00 -51.45
CA ALA A 236 -14.40 13.78 -51.43
C ALA A 236 -14.75 13.29 -52.85
N ASP A 237 -15.04 14.20 -53.78
CA ASP A 237 -15.24 13.87 -55.20
C ASP A 237 -13.94 13.32 -55.80
N LYS A 238 -12.78 13.90 -55.47
CA LYS A 238 -11.46 13.42 -55.92
C LYS A 238 -11.15 12.00 -55.42
N SER A 239 -11.55 11.65 -54.20
CA SER A 239 -11.35 10.29 -53.66
C SER A 239 -12.43 9.30 -54.10
N GLY A 240 -13.50 9.77 -54.76
CA GLY A 240 -14.68 8.97 -55.06
C GLY A 240 -15.34 8.42 -53.79
N PHE A 241 -15.23 9.15 -52.68
CA PHE A 241 -15.71 8.77 -51.34
C PHE A 241 -15.07 7.50 -50.75
N LYS A 242 -14.00 6.97 -51.36
CA LYS A 242 -13.25 5.82 -50.84
C LYS A 242 -12.30 6.24 -49.73
N TYR A 243 -11.89 5.26 -48.91
CA TYR A 243 -10.85 5.49 -47.90
C TYR A 243 -9.52 5.85 -48.57
N GLU A 244 -8.92 6.94 -48.09
CA GLU A 244 -7.58 7.39 -48.46
C GLU A 244 -6.91 8.05 -47.24
N ASN A 245 -5.62 8.37 -47.32
CA ASN A 245 -4.80 8.75 -46.15
C ASN A 245 -5.31 9.99 -45.39
N THR A 246 -6.04 10.89 -46.06
CA THR A 246 -6.67 12.08 -45.46
C THR A 246 -8.07 11.81 -44.90
N ASN A 247 -8.65 10.63 -45.18
CA ASN A 247 -9.94 10.14 -44.70
C ASN A 247 -11.12 11.09 -44.98
N THR A 248 -11.10 11.75 -46.14
CA THR A 248 -12.01 12.87 -46.48
C THR A 248 -13.48 12.52 -46.37
N ALA A 249 -13.90 11.34 -46.86
CA ALA A 249 -15.31 10.94 -46.87
C ALA A 249 -15.91 10.89 -45.45
N ALA A 250 -15.14 10.39 -44.48
CA ALA A 250 -15.57 10.32 -43.08
C ALA A 250 -15.60 11.71 -42.43
N VAL A 251 -14.56 12.53 -42.61
CA VAL A 251 -14.52 13.87 -42.02
C VAL A 251 -15.53 14.83 -42.64
N TYR A 252 -15.92 14.63 -43.91
CA TYR A 252 -16.99 15.40 -44.53
C TYR A 252 -18.36 15.12 -43.90
N LEU A 253 -18.62 13.86 -43.55
CA LEU A 253 -19.82 13.49 -42.79
C LEU A 253 -19.79 14.06 -41.37
N ILE A 254 -18.62 14.04 -40.70
CA ILE A 254 -18.45 14.70 -39.39
C ILE A 254 -18.73 16.20 -39.52
N TYR A 255 -18.22 16.87 -40.57
CA TYR A 255 -18.49 18.27 -40.84
C TYR A 255 -20.00 18.55 -40.97
N ALA A 256 -20.74 17.72 -41.73
CA ALA A 256 -22.19 17.83 -41.84
C ALA A 256 -22.91 17.63 -40.49
N GLU A 257 -22.48 16.67 -39.67
CA GLU A 257 -23.01 16.48 -38.31
C GLU A 257 -22.74 17.69 -37.39
N GLN A 258 -21.55 18.30 -37.48
CA GLN A 258 -21.21 19.48 -36.68
C GLN A 258 -21.95 20.73 -37.17
N LEU A 259 -22.18 20.87 -38.50
CA LEU A 259 -23.04 21.92 -39.05
C LEU A 259 -24.46 21.83 -38.48
N LEU A 260 -25.04 20.62 -38.37
CA LEU A 260 -26.33 20.42 -37.71
C LEU A 260 -26.33 20.90 -36.26
N LYS A 261 -25.31 20.53 -35.48
CA LYS A 261 -25.16 20.96 -34.08
C LYS A 261 -25.02 22.48 -33.94
N ASN A 262 -24.40 23.12 -34.93
CA ASN A 262 -24.23 24.57 -34.99
C ASN A 262 -25.46 25.30 -35.57
N GLY A 263 -26.57 24.59 -35.84
CA GLY A 263 -27.82 25.17 -36.33
C GLY A 263 -27.90 25.38 -37.84
N ASN A 264 -26.90 24.96 -38.61
CA ASN A 264 -26.91 25.08 -40.08
C ASN A 264 -27.52 23.84 -40.73
N LYS A 265 -28.82 23.64 -40.48
CA LYS A 265 -29.57 22.47 -40.93
C LYS A 265 -29.60 22.34 -42.46
N GLU A 266 -29.89 23.43 -43.16
CA GLU A 266 -30.10 23.40 -44.62
C GLU A 266 -28.85 22.92 -45.36
N LEU A 267 -27.67 23.43 -44.98
CA LEU A 267 -26.41 23.03 -45.60
C LEU A 267 -26.05 21.58 -45.28
N ALA A 268 -26.18 21.16 -44.02
CA ALA A 268 -25.89 19.78 -43.64
C ALA A 268 -26.81 18.77 -44.32
N GLU A 269 -28.10 19.10 -44.44
CA GLU A 269 -29.07 18.28 -45.16
C GLU A 269 -28.75 18.20 -46.65
N LYS A 270 -28.37 19.33 -47.26
CA LYS A 270 -27.92 19.38 -48.66
C LYS A 270 -26.70 18.48 -48.87
N ILE A 271 -25.67 18.62 -48.03
CA ILE A 271 -24.45 17.79 -48.09
C ILE A 271 -24.81 16.30 -48.03
N ALA A 272 -25.63 15.90 -47.06
CA ALA A 272 -26.00 14.50 -46.90
C ALA A 272 -26.85 13.97 -48.07
N LYS A 273 -27.73 14.80 -48.65
CA LYS A 273 -28.47 14.45 -49.89
C LYS A 273 -27.54 14.29 -51.07
N ASP A 274 -26.58 15.20 -51.25
CA ASP A 274 -25.63 15.17 -52.35
C ASP A 274 -24.71 13.95 -52.25
N ILE A 275 -24.23 13.61 -51.04
CA ILE A 275 -23.47 12.38 -50.77
C ILE A 275 -24.33 11.14 -51.06
N ALA A 276 -25.55 11.08 -50.53
CA ALA A 276 -26.45 9.95 -50.75
C ALA A 276 -26.81 9.74 -52.22
N GLY A 277 -26.91 10.82 -53.01
CA GLY A 277 -27.15 10.75 -54.45
C GLY A 277 -25.95 10.27 -55.27
N LYS A 278 -24.72 10.55 -54.80
CA LYS A 278 -23.46 10.13 -55.45
C LYS A 278 -22.98 8.74 -55.04
N VAL A 279 -23.42 8.25 -53.89
CA VAL A 279 -22.93 7.02 -53.27
C VAL A 279 -24.07 6.01 -53.14
N ASN A 280 -24.25 5.15 -54.15
CA ASN A 280 -25.34 4.16 -54.19
C ASN A 280 -24.86 2.70 -54.30
N THR A 281 -23.55 2.45 -54.19
CA THR A 281 -22.96 1.11 -54.26
C THR A 281 -22.78 0.50 -52.86
N ASP A 282 -22.77 -0.83 -52.79
CA ASP A 282 -22.56 -1.57 -51.54
C ASP A 282 -21.13 -1.40 -50.98
N GLU A 283 -20.14 -1.12 -51.84
CA GLU A 283 -18.74 -0.87 -51.45
C GLU A 283 -18.58 0.35 -50.54
N LEU A 284 -19.54 1.28 -50.54
CA LEU A 284 -19.48 2.54 -49.81
C LEU A 284 -20.59 2.65 -48.74
N VAL A 285 -21.05 1.50 -48.23
CA VAL A 285 -22.14 1.43 -47.23
C VAL A 285 -21.89 2.26 -45.97
N GLY A 286 -20.63 2.40 -45.53
CA GLY A 286 -20.29 3.26 -44.39
C GLY A 286 -20.59 4.74 -44.65
N VAL A 287 -20.31 5.23 -45.86
CA VAL A 287 -20.60 6.61 -46.28
C VAL A 287 -22.11 6.82 -46.44
N ARG A 288 -22.82 5.85 -47.05
CA ARG A 288 -24.30 5.84 -47.12
C ARG A 288 -24.91 5.95 -45.73
N THR A 289 -24.41 5.17 -44.78
CA THR A 289 -24.88 5.13 -43.40
C THR A 289 -24.66 6.46 -42.68
N GLY A 290 -23.49 7.08 -42.86
CA GLY A 290 -23.22 8.41 -42.31
C GLY A 290 -24.15 9.49 -42.88
N ALA A 291 -24.40 9.47 -44.19
CA ALA A 291 -25.35 10.39 -44.83
C ALA A 291 -26.78 10.18 -44.30
N LEU A 292 -27.22 8.93 -44.16
CA LEU A 292 -28.53 8.60 -43.57
C LEU A 292 -28.66 9.17 -42.15
N LYS A 293 -27.63 9.02 -41.30
CA LYS A 293 -27.63 9.56 -39.94
C LYS A 293 -27.86 11.07 -39.92
N VAL A 294 -27.12 11.81 -40.76
CA VAL A 294 -27.26 13.27 -40.88
C VAL A 294 -28.68 13.64 -41.34
N LEU A 295 -29.23 12.95 -42.34
CA LEU A 295 -30.59 13.21 -42.84
C LEU A 295 -31.67 12.95 -41.78
N VAL A 296 -31.52 11.88 -41.00
CA VAL A 296 -32.44 11.53 -39.89
C VAL A 296 -32.38 12.58 -38.78
N GLU A 297 -31.17 13.04 -38.42
CA GLU A 297 -30.97 14.08 -37.40
C GLU A 297 -31.38 15.48 -37.87
N ALA A 298 -31.27 15.79 -39.16
CA ALA A 298 -31.78 17.03 -39.74
C ALA A 298 -33.31 17.08 -39.72
N ASN A 299 -33.97 15.92 -39.91
CA ASN A 299 -35.41 15.82 -40.09
C ASN A 299 -36.13 15.07 -38.96
N LYS A 300 -35.79 15.35 -37.70
CA LYS A 300 -36.31 14.63 -36.51
C LYS A 300 -37.83 14.47 -36.47
N ASP A 301 -38.57 15.47 -36.94
CA ASP A 301 -40.04 15.46 -36.92
C ASP A 301 -40.66 14.73 -38.12
N ASN A 302 -39.89 14.50 -39.21
CA ASN A 302 -40.37 13.98 -40.49
C ASN A 302 -39.40 12.94 -41.12
N ASN A 303 -38.68 12.15 -40.32
CA ASN A 303 -37.70 11.15 -40.80
C ASN A 303 -38.29 9.76 -41.04
N GLN A 304 -39.59 9.56 -40.79
CA GLN A 304 -40.20 8.23 -40.78
C GLN A 304 -40.13 7.54 -42.14
N GLU A 305 -40.43 8.24 -43.23
CA GLU A 305 -40.39 7.69 -44.59
C GLU A 305 -38.96 7.25 -44.95
N LEU A 306 -37.97 8.10 -44.68
CA LEU A 306 -36.55 7.82 -44.90
C LEU A 306 -36.08 6.56 -44.16
N LEU A 307 -36.44 6.44 -42.88
CA LEU A 307 -36.07 5.28 -42.05
C LEU A 307 -36.80 4.00 -42.49
N LEU A 308 -38.08 4.10 -42.89
CA LEU A 308 -38.86 2.97 -43.37
C LEU A 308 -38.32 2.43 -44.70
N ASP A 309 -37.86 3.31 -45.59
CA ASP A 309 -37.26 2.91 -46.86
C ASP A 309 -35.90 2.27 -46.64
N ALA A 310 -35.03 2.90 -45.84
CA ALA A 310 -33.71 2.35 -45.50
C ALA A 310 -33.80 1.01 -44.74
N ALA A 311 -34.84 0.82 -43.90
CA ALA A 311 -35.10 -0.46 -43.24
C ALA A 311 -35.49 -1.60 -44.20
N GLY A 312 -35.84 -1.29 -45.45
CA GLY A 312 -36.14 -2.25 -46.52
C GLY A 312 -35.04 -2.40 -47.57
N ASP A 313 -33.87 -1.79 -47.38
CA ASP A 313 -32.74 -1.85 -48.33
C ASP A 313 -32.20 -3.29 -48.48
N LYS A 314 -31.56 -3.63 -49.60
CA LYS A 314 -30.99 -4.97 -49.80
C LYS A 314 -29.69 -5.20 -49.01
N ASN A 315 -28.97 -4.13 -48.68
CA ASN A 315 -27.73 -4.18 -47.90
C ASN A 315 -28.02 -4.36 -46.40
N ALA A 316 -27.50 -5.44 -45.80
CA ALA A 316 -27.78 -5.78 -44.40
C ALA A 316 -27.20 -4.78 -43.39
N GLU A 317 -26.01 -4.22 -43.66
CA GLU A 317 -25.36 -3.24 -42.78
C GLU A 317 -26.13 -1.91 -42.78
N TYR A 318 -26.55 -1.45 -43.96
CA TYR A 318 -27.36 -0.24 -44.10
C TYR A 318 -28.73 -0.37 -43.40
N ARG A 319 -29.41 -1.51 -43.58
CA ARG A 319 -30.66 -1.81 -42.85
C ARG A 319 -30.46 -1.77 -41.34
N ALA A 320 -29.41 -2.42 -40.84
CA ALA A 320 -29.13 -2.49 -39.41
C ALA A 320 -28.88 -1.09 -38.80
N ALA A 321 -28.14 -0.23 -39.52
CA ALA A 321 -27.92 1.15 -39.10
C ALA A 321 -29.21 1.97 -39.11
N ALA A 322 -30.03 1.85 -40.17
CA ALA A 322 -31.33 2.51 -40.25
C ALA A 322 -32.25 2.14 -39.07
N LEU A 323 -32.32 0.85 -38.74
CA LEU A 323 -33.11 0.36 -37.62
C LEU A 323 -32.58 0.86 -36.28
N LYS A 324 -31.25 0.94 -36.09
CA LYS A 324 -30.65 1.55 -34.91
C LYS A 324 -31.02 3.03 -34.79
N PHE A 325 -30.97 3.78 -35.90
CA PHE A 325 -31.37 5.19 -35.93
C PHE A 325 -32.87 5.38 -35.70
N ALA A 326 -33.70 4.39 -36.00
CA ALA A 326 -35.14 4.45 -35.77
C ALA A 326 -35.54 4.30 -34.29
N VAL A 327 -34.75 3.60 -33.46
CA VAL A 327 -35.10 3.29 -32.05
C VAL A 327 -35.62 4.51 -31.26
N PRO A 328 -34.98 5.70 -31.28
CA PRO A 328 -35.44 6.86 -30.51
C PRO A 328 -36.75 7.49 -31.03
N TYR A 329 -37.16 7.17 -32.26
CA TYR A 329 -38.32 7.77 -32.95
C TYR A 329 -39.51 6.80 -33.05
N VAL A 330 -39.38 5.59 -32.52
CA VAL A 330 -40.52 4.68 -32.36
C VAL A 330 -41.32 5.09 -31.14
N THR A 331 -42.52 5.58 -31.39
CA THR A 331 -43.47 6.04 -30.37
C THR A 331 -44.76 5.25 -30.52
N SER A 332 -45.63 5.29 -29.50
CA SER A 332 -46.96 4.69 -29.56
C SER A 332 -47.73 5.06 -30.86
N ALA A 333 -47.62 6.33 -31.29
CA ALA A 333 -48.26 6.82 -32.52
C ALA A 333 -47.64 6.26 -33.81
N SER A 334 -46.33 5.98 -33.84
CA SER A 334 -45.63 5.49 -35.04
C SER A 334 -45.49 3.96 -35.11
N THR A 335 -45.70 3.24 -34.00
CA THR A 335 -45.57 1.77 -33.91
C THR A 335 -46.40 1.04 -34.97
N HIS A 336 -47.63 1.49 -35.26
CA HIS A 336 -48.50 0.85 -36.24
C HIS A 336 -47.93 0.84 -37.67
N ILE A 337 -47.12 1.86 -38.01
CA ILE A 337 -46.47 1.99 -39.32
C ILE A 337 -45.33 0.97 -39.44
N TRP A 338 -44.53 0.80 -38.39
CA TRP A 338 -43.48 -0.22 -38.32
C TRP A 338 -44.06 -1.64 -38.33
N VAL A 339 -45.17 -1.89 -37.65
CA VAL A 339 -45.91 -3.16 -37.73
C VAL A 339 -46.43 -3.41 -39.14
N LYS A 340 -46.91 -2.38 -39.86
CA LYS A 340 -47.31 -2.50 -41.27
C LYS A 340 -46.12 -2.81 -42.19
N LYS A 341 -44.95 -2.20 -41.97
CA LYS A 341 -43.71 -2.47 -42.72
C LYS A 341 -43.19 -3.88 -42.47
N LEU A 342 -43.25 -4.36 -41.22
CA LEU A 342 -42.89 -5.72 -40.82
C LEU A 342 -43.62 -6.79 -41.66
N GLY A 343 -44.87 -6.54 -42.07
CA GLY A 343 -45.64 -7.44 -42.93
C GLY A 343 -45.27 -7.42 -44.42
N LYS A 344 -44.41 -6.50 -44.87
CA LYS A 344 -44.12 -6.22 -46.29
C LYS A 344 -42.66 -6.44 -46.70
N VAL A 345 -41.79 -6.81 -45.78
CA VAL A 345 -40.36 -7.03 -46.02
C VAL A 345 -40.00 -8.52 -45.97
N ASP A 346 -38.80 -8.88 -46.43
CA ASP A 346 -38.26 -10.23 -46.32
C ASP A 346 -37.94 -10.62 -44.85
N ASP A 347 -37.56 -11.88 -44.63
CA ASP A 347 -37.40 -12.42 -43.28
C ASP A 347 -36.19 -11.83 -42.52
N ASP A 348 -35.12 -11.44 -43.21
CA ASP A 348 -33.95 -10.81 -42.58
C ASP A 348 -34.29 -9.39 -42.11
N ALA A 349 -34.98 -8.62 -42.95
CA ALA A 349 -35.50 -7.31 -42.59
C ALA A 349 -36.56 -7.41 -41.46
N LYS A 350 -37.41 -8.46 -41.46
CA LYS A 350 -38.34 -8.71 -40.34
C LYS A 350 -37.61 -8.90 -39.02
N ALA A 351 -36.56 -9.71 -38.99
CA ALA A 351 -35.79 -9.96 -37.78
C ALA A 351 -35.14 -8.66 -37.25
N GLY A 352 -34.62 -7.83 -38.15
CA GLY A 352 -34.11 -6.50 -37.80
C GLY A 352 -35.18 -5.59 -37.18
N ILE A 353 -36.35 -5.47 -37.81
CA ILE A 353 -37.47 -4.65 -37.30
C ILE A 353 -37.94 -5.16 -35.93
N LEU A 354 -38.02 -6.47 -35.73
CA LEU A 354 -38.38 -7.06 -34.43
C LEU A 354 -37.38 -6.67 -33.34
N SER A 355 -36.07 -6.76 -33.62
CA SER A 355 -35.02 -6.35 -32.68
C SER A 355 -35.16 -4.89 -32.29
N MET A 356 -35.39 -4.00 -33.27
CA MET A 356 -35.61 -2.57 -33.06
C MET A 356 -36.87 -2.28 -32.23
N LEU A 357 -37.99 -2.95 -32.51
CA LEU A 357 -39.23 -2.83 -31.71
C LEU A 357 -39.01 -3.30 -30.26
N GLY A 358 -38.22 -4.36 -30.09
CA GLY A 358 -37.76 -4.83 -28.79
C GLY A 358 -36.95 -3.78 -28.02
N GLN A 359 -35.96 -3.17 -28.68
CA GLN A 359 -35.08 -2.16 -28.08
C GLN A 359 -35.80 -0.85 -27.75
N SER A 360 -36.77 -0.44 -28.57
CA SER A 360 -37.60 0.75 -28.33
C SER A 360 -38.67 0.54 -27.26
N GLY A 361 -38.96 -0.71 -26.87
CA GLY A 361 -40.01 -1.01 -25.89
C GLY A 361 -41.42 -0.73 -26.41
N ALA A 362 -41.65 -0.83 -27.72
CA ALA A 362 -42.90 -0.49 -28.39
C ALA A 362 -44.06 -1.42 -27.99
N LYS A 363 -44.79 -1.06 -26.92
CA LYS A 363 -45.85 -1.89 -26.33
C LYS A 363 -46.97 -2.25 -27.31
N GLU A 364 -47.35 -1.33 -28.19
CA GLU A 364 -48.41 -1.54 -29.18
C GLU A 364 -48.03 -2.56 -30.25
N ALA A 365 -46.74 -2.88 -30.42
CA ALA A 365 -46.28 -3.92 -31.32
C ALA A 365 -46.43 -5.33 -30.73
N LEU A 366 -46.63 -5.46 -29.41
CA LEU A 366 -46.59 -6.73 -28.70
C LEU A 366 -47.52 -7.81 -29.31
N PRO A 367 -48.78 -7.51 -29.70
CA PRO A 367 -49.65 -8.52 -30.33
C PRO A 367 -49.08 -9.04 -31.67
N ALA A 368 -48.45 -8.17 -32.46
CA ALA A 368 -47.83 -8.55 -33.72
C ALA A 368 -46.55 -9.37 -33.50
N VAL A 369 -45.75 -9.02 -32.48
CA VAL A 369 -44.56 -9.76 -32.06
C VAL A 369 -44.93 -11.16 -31.55
N ILE A 370 -45.95 -11.29 -30.70
CA ILE A 370 -46.44 -12.59 -30.18
C ILE A 370 -46.88 -13.51 -31.33
N LYS A 371 -47.56 -12.97 -32.35
CA LYS A 371 -47.97 -13.75 -33.53
C LYS A 371 -46.76 -14.38 -34.26
N LEU A 372 -45.61 -13.69 -34.27
CA LEU A 372 -44.39 -14.13 -34.94
C LEU A 372 -43.55 -15.14 -34.14
N LEU A 373 -43.89 -15.42 -32.88
CA LEU A 373 -43.34 -16.55 -32.13
C LEU A 373 -43.63 -17.91 -32.80
N LYS A 374 -44.63 -17.97 -33.68
CA LYS A 374 -45.00 -19.15 -34.48
C LYS A 374 -44.41 -19.16 -35.89
N SER A 375 -43.48 -18.25 -36.19
CA SER A 375 -42.84 -18.16 -37.51
C SER A 375 -42.15 -19.48 -37.87
N LYS A 376 -42.26 -19.87 -39.16
CA LYS A 376 -41.50 -20.99 -39.72
C LYS A 376 -40.04 -20.62 -40.01
N ASN A 377 -39.74 -19.33 -40.16
CA ASN A 377 -38.38 -18.83 -40.29
C ASN A 377 -37.74 -18.67 -38.89
N GLU A 378 -36.62 -19.35 -38.66
CA GLU A 378 -35.98 -19.43 -37.36
C GLU A 378 -35.39 -18.09 -36.90
N THR A 379 -34.77 -17.33 -37.81
CA THR A 379 -34.23 -15.99 -37.53
C THR A 379 -35.33 -15.03 -37.06
N VAL A 380 -36.48 -15.03 -37.74
CA VAL A 380 -37.64 -14.23 -37.35
C VAL A 380 -38.20 -14.67 -36.00
N LYS A 381 -38.25 -15.99 -35.74
CA LYS A 381 -38.74 -16.54 -34.48
C LYS A 381 -37.86 -16.12 -33.30
N LEU A 382 -36.54 -16.25 -33.41
CA LEU A 382 -35.59 -15.84 -32.36
C LEU A 382 -35.65 -14.34 -32.09
N ALA A 383 -35.74 -13.52 -33.14
CA ALA A 383 -35.92 -12.08 -32.99
C ALA A 383 -37.26 -11.75 -32.29
N ALA A 384 -38.33 -12.48 -32.60
CA ALA A 384 -39.63 -12.31 -31.94
C ALA A 384 -39.59 -12.71 -30.46
N ILE A 385 -38.90 -13.80 -30.09
CA ILE A 385 -38.71 -14.21 -28.68
C ILE A 385 -38.04 -13.08 -27.88
N ASN A 386 -36.94 -12.53 -28.41
CA ASN A 386 -36.19 -11.47 -27.74
C ASN A 386 -37.01 -10.16 -27.64
N ALA A 387 -37.70 -9.78 -28.72
CA ALA A 387 -38.56 -8.61 -28.74
C ALA A 387 -39.74 -8.74 -27.78
N ALA A 388 -40.38 -9.92 -27.72
CA ALA A 388 -41.49 -10.20 -26.82
C ALA A 388 -41.08 -10.01 -25.35
N VAL A 389 -39.92 -10.53 -24.95
CA VAL A 389 -39.39 -10.33 -23.59
C VAL A 389 -39.10 -8.87 -23.30
N ASN A 390 -38.38 -8.18 -24.20
CA ASN A 390 -38.00 -6.79 -23.98
C ASN A 390 -39.21 -5.85 -23.86
N ILE A 391 -40.29 -6.13 -24.60
CA ILE A 391 -41.51 -5.32 -24.59
C ILE A 391 -42.46 -5.74 -23.45
N GLY A 392 -42.80 -7.03 -23.38
CA GLY A 392 -43.93 -7.54 -22.59
C GLY A 392 -43.57 -8.08 -21.22
N GLN A 393 -42.30 -8.43 -20.96
CA GLN A 393 -41.84 -8.99 -19.68
C GLN A 393 -42.77 -10.11 -19.16
N ASP A 394 -43.32 -9.99 -17.96
CA ASP A 394 -44.20 -10.99 -17.32
C ASP A 394 -45.46 -11.32 -18.12
N GLN A 395 -45.95 -10.40 -18.94
CA GLN A 395 -47.15 -10.57 -19.78
C GLN A 395 -46.98 -11.65 -20.86
N VAL A 396 -45.75 -11.91 -21.30
CA VAL A 396 -45.46 -12.90 -22.37
C VAL A 396 -44.97 -14.24 -21.83
N LEU A 397 -44.82 -14.40 -20.51
CA LEU A 397 -44.25 -15.61 -19.92
C LEU A 397 -45.04 -16.86 -20.33
N ASP A 398 -46.37 -16.81 -20.29
CA ASP A 398 -47.22 -17.95 -20.62
C ASP A 398 -47.10 -18.34 -22.11
N ASP A 399 -46.92 -17.36 -23.00
CA ASP A 399 -46.71 -17.60 -24.43
C ASP A 399 -45.34 -18.25 -24.69
N LEU A 400 -44.30 -17.80 -23.98
CA LEU A 400 -42.95 -18.36 -24.06
C LEU A 400 -42.90 -19.79 -23.50
N LEU A 401 -43.55 -20.06 -22.36
CA LEU A 401 -43.65 -21.42 -21.80
C LEU A 401 -44.41 -22.36 -22.74
N LYS A 402 -45.51 -21.90 -23.35
CA LYS A 402 -46.23 -22.66 -24.38
C LYS A 402 -45.35 -22.94 -25.60
N LEU A 403 -44.54 -21.97 -26.03
CA LEU A 403 -43.59 -22.14 -27.14
C LEU A 403 -42.54 -23.20 -26.81
N ALA A 404 -41.91 -23.13 -25.63
CA ALA A 404 -40.93 -24.12 -25.17
C ALA A 404 -41.51 -25.54 -25.12
N SER A 405 -42.77 -25.71 -24.69
CA SER A 405 -43.43 -27.03 -24.60
C SER A 405 -43.59 -27.76 -25.96
N LYS A 406 -43.61 -26.99 -27.05
CA LYS A 406 -43.83 -27.49 -28.42
C LYS A 406 -42.56 -27.49 -29.28
N GLY A 407 -41.49 -26.86 -28.83
CA GLY A 407 -40.24 -26.69 -29.56
C GLY A 407 -39.26 -27.86 -29.40
N ASP A 408 -38.25 -27.87 -30.27
CA ASP A 408 -37.04 -28.67 -30.11
C ASP A 408 -36.07 -28.06 -29.07
N THR A 409 -34.91 -28.68 -28.86
CA THR A 409 -33.90 -28.21 -27.90
C THR A 409 -33.45 -26.76 -28.15
N ALA A 410 -33.27 -26.35 -29.41
CA ALA A 410 -32.84 -25.00 -29.76
C ALA A 410 -33.89 -23.95 -29.34
N ASN A 411 -35.17 -24.25 -29.58
CA ASN A 411 -36.28 -23.39 -29.14
C ASN A 411 -36.35 -23.30 -27.61
N VAL A 412 -36.14 -24.41 -26.89
CA VAL A 412 -36.14 -24.43 -25.41
C VAL A 412 -35.00 -23.57 -24.85
N THR A 413 -33.79 -23.69 -25.41
CA THR A 413 -32.64 -22.86 -25.00
C THR A 413 -32.88 -21.37 -25.26
N ALA A 414 -33.40 -21.02 -26.44
CA ALA A 414 -33.69 -19.63 -26.79
C ALA A 414 -34.73 -19.00 -25.83
N VAL A 415 -35.80 -19.74 -25.53
CA VAL A 415 -36.81 -19.30 -24.55
C VAL A 415 -36.21 -19.19 -23.15
N SER A 416 -35.42 -20.17 -22.70
CA SER A 416 -34.81 -20.15 -21.37
C SER A 416 -33.91 -18.93 -21.19
N ASN A 417 -33.01 -18.66 -22.15
CA ASN A 417 -32.16 -17.48 -22.14
C ASN A 417 -32.96 -16.17 -22.12
N ALA A 418 -34.11 -16.15 -22.80
CA ALA A 418 -35.00 -15.00 -22.82
C ALA A 418 -35.68 -14.79 -21.45
N ILE A 419 -36.21 -15.86 -20.84
CA ILE A 419 -36.85 -15.82 -19.52
C ILE A 419 -35.85 -15.40 -18.43
N HIS A 420 -34.59 -15.85 -18.51
CA HIS A 420 -33.56 -15.46 -17.55
C HIS A 420 -33.39 -13.92 -17.44
N ARG A 421 -33.56 -13.20 -18.55
CA ARG A 421 -33.47 -11.72 -18.61
C ARG A 421 -34.73 -10.98 -18.15
N MET A 422 -35.83 -11.70 -17.93
CA MET A 422 -37.10 -11.09 -17.53
C MET A 422 -37.02 -10.51 -16.11
N LYS A 423 -37.66 -9.36 -15.92
CA LYS A 423 -37.83 -8.67 -14.64
C LYS A 423 -39.27 -8.84 -14.15
N GLY A 424 -39.46 -9.24 -12.90
CA GLY A 424 -40.79 -9.42 -12.30
C GLY A 424 -40.76 -10.34 -11.07
N THR A 425 -41.65 -10.10 -10.11
CA THR A 425 -41.69 -10.80 -8.81
C THR A 425 -42.47 -12.12 -8.83
N GLY A 426 -43.29 -12.38 -9.85
CA GLY A 426 -44.10 -13.60 -9.99
C GLY A 426 -43.57 -14.64 -10.98
N ILE A 427 -42.33 -14.48 -11.44
CA ILE A 427 -41.75 -15.31 -12.52
C ILE A 427 -41.37 -16.69 -12.00
N THR A 428 -40.80 -16.77 -10.80
CA THR A 428 -40.32 -18.01 -10.19
C THR A 428 -41.46 -18.97 -9.86
N GLU A 429 -42.60 -18.46 -9.41
CA GLU A 429 -43.82 -19.21 -9.09
C GLU A 429 -44.41 -19.82 -10.36
N LYS A 430 -44.46 -19.04 -11.45
CA LYS A 430 -44.97 -19.50 -12.75
C LYS A 430 -44.05 -20.53 -13.39
N ILE A 431 -42.73 -20.33 -13.30
CA ILE A 431 -41.75 -21.34 -13.74
C ILE A 431 -41.94 -22.63 -12.94
N ALA A 432 -42.01 -22.55 -11.61
CA ALA A 432 -42.21 -23.70 -10.73
C ALA A 432 -43.50 -24.47 -11.06
N ALA A 433 -44.62 -23.76 -11.27
CA ALA A 433 -45.90 -24.37 -11.64
C ALA A 433 -45.88 -25.07 -13.01
N ALA A 434 -45.01 -24.67 -13.93
CA ALA A 434 -44.91 -25.28 -15.25
C ALA A 434 -44.11 -26.59 -15.27
N ILE A 435 -43.19 -26.80 -14.32
CA ILE A 435 -42.28 -27.95 -14.29
C ILE A 435 -43.01 -29.32 -14.34
N PRO A 436 -44.05 -29.60 -13.53
CA PRO A 436 -44.64 -30.93 -13.49
C PRO A 436 -45.29 -31.39 -14.81
N SER A 437 -45.79 -30.43 -15.61
CA SER A 437 -46.50 -30.70 -16.86
C SER A 437 -45.61 -30.64 -18.11
N ALA A 438 -44.34 -30.27 -17.95
CA ALA A 438 -43.41 -30.05 -19.04
C ALA A 438 -42.73 -31.36 -19.52
N LYS A 439 -42.26 -31.38 -20.78
CA LYS A 439 -41.43 -32.46 -21.32
C LYS A 439 -40.04 -32.47 -20.65
N PRO A 440 -39.31 -33.59 -20.62
CA PRO A 440 -38.06 -33.71 -19.86
C PRO A 440 -37.01 -32.63 -20.18
N ASN A 441 -36.77 -32.33 -21.46
CA ASN A 441 -35.83 -31.27 -21.87
C ASN A 441 -36.26 -29.87 -21.41
N VAL A 442 -37.56 -29.61 -21.33
CA VAL A 442 -38.13 -28.36 -20.81
C VAL A 442 -38.04 -28.32 -19.29
N GLN A 443 -38.29 -29.45 -18.60
CA GLN A 443 -38.14 -29.56 -17.14
C GLN A 443 -36.72 -29.18 -16.70
N VAL A 444 -35.70 -29.75 -17.36
CA VAL A 444 -34.29 -29.42 -17.11
C VAL A 444 -34.02 -27.92 -17.25
N ALA A 445 -34.49 -27.31 -18.34
CA ALA A 445 -34.29 -25.88 -18.57
C ALA A 445 -34.96 -25.00 -17.51
N LEU A 446 -36.17 -25.36 -17.06
CA LEU A 446 -36.91 -24.63 -16.02
C LEU A 446 -36.27 -24.80 -14.63
N ILE A 447 -35.77 -25.99 -14.29
CA ILE A 447 -35.02 -26.24 -13.04
C ILE A 447 -33.75 -25.38 -13.01
N ASN A 448 -32.98 -25.37 -14.09
CA ASN A 448 -31.78 -24.54 -14.20
C ASN A 448 -32.09 -23.04 -14.09
N LEU A 449 -33.25 -22.60 -14.59
CA LEU A 449 -33.69 -21.22 -14.42
C LEU A 449 -33.97 -20.88 -12.95
N LEU A 450 -34.64 -21.77 -12.20
CA LEU A 450 -34.85 -21.58 -10.76
C LEU A 450 -33.52 -21.50 -10.00
N ALA A 451 -32.57 -22.38 -10.31
CA ALA A 451 -31.22 -22.36 -9.73
C ALA A 451 -30.47 -21.06 -10.04
N SER A 452 -30.43 -20.65 -11.32
CA SER A 452 -29.75 -19.42 -11.75
C SER A 452 -30.31 -18.13 -11.13
N ARG A 453 -31.55 -18.19 -10.63
CA ARG A 453 -32.25 -17.08 -10.00
C ARG A 453 -32.27 -17.18 -8.47
N ALA A 454 -31.59 -18.18 -7.89
CA ALA A 454 -31.63 -18.47 -6.45
C ALA A 454 -33.06 -18.46 -5.89
N ALA A 455 -33.95 -19.21 -6.55
CA ALA A 455 -35.39 -19.20 -6.27
C ALA A 455 -35.74 -19.99 -4.99
N ASN A 456 -35.27 -19.53 -3.84
CA ASN A 456 -35.34 -20.24 -2.55
C ASN A 456 -36.78 -20.60 -2.14
N GLY A 457 -37.75 -19.73 -2.44
CA GLY A 457 -39.17 -19.97 -2.17
C GLY A 457 -39.79 -21.09 -3.01
N GLN A 458 -39.07 -21.60 -4.02
CA GLN A 458 -39.53 -22.63 -4.95
C GLN A 458 -38.78 -23.96 -4.79
N LEU A 459 -38.12 -24.19 -3.64
CA LEU A 459 -37.39 -25.44 -3.37
C LEU A 459 -38.24 -26.69 -3.64
N ASN A 460 -39.50 -26.71 -3.20
CA ASN A 460 -40.37 -27.89 -3.37
C ASN A 460 -40.50 -28.30 -4.84
N ALA A 461 -40.57 -27.34 -5.76
CA ALA A 461 -40.67 -27.62 -7.20
C ALA A 461 -39.39 -28.27 -7.76
N VAL A 462 -38.22 -28.00 -7.17
CA VAL A 462 -36.95 -28.69 -7.49
C VAL A 462 -36.88 -30.04 -6.76
N TYR A 463 -37.25 -30.07 -5.48
CA TYR A 463 -37.16 -31.24 -4.61
C TYR A 463 -38.04 -32.39 -5.10
N ASP A 464 -39.24 -32.10 -5.59
CA ASP A 464 -40.14 -33.11 -6.17
C ASP A 464 -39.52 -33.81 -7.38
N GLN A 465 -38.64 -33.12 -8.12
CA GLN A 465 -37.99 -33.66 -9.31
C GLN A 465 -36.80 -34.59 -8.99
N LEU A 466 -36.34 -34.64 -7.73
CA LEU A 466 -35.33 -35.61 -7.28
C LEU A 466 -35.82 -37.06 -7.43
N LYS A 467 -37.14 -37.28 -7.41
CA LYS A 467 -37.77 -38.60 -7.60
C LYS A 467 -38.19 -38.87 -9.04
N SER A 468 -37.81 -38.01 -9.98
CA SER A 468 -38.17 -38.18 -11.39
C SER A 468 -37.62 -39.49 -11.95
N LYS A 469 -38.45 -40.21 -12.71
CA LYS A 469 -38.04 -41.41 -13.46
C LYS A 469 -37.21 -41.09 -14.72
N LYS A 470 -36.96 -39.80 -14.98
CA LYS A 470 -36.17 -39.29 -16.10
C LYS A 470 -34.78 -38.89 -15.59
N PRO A 471 -33.71 -39.63 -15.94
CA PRO A 471 -32.38 -39.40 -15.38
C PRO A 471 -31.88 -37.96 -15.55
N GLU A 472 -32.12 -37.35 -16.72
CA GLU A 472 -31.71 -35.99 -17.04
C GLU A 472 -32.38 -34.94 -16.15
N VAL A 473 -33.65 -35.15 -15.79
CA VAL A 473 -34.42 -34.26 -14.92
C VAL A 473 -33.99 -34.41 -13.48
N GLN A 474 -33.79 -35.65 -13.02
CA GLN A 474 -33.29 -35.95 -11.69
C GLN A 474 -31.89 -35.34 -11.48
N GLN A 475 -30.98 -35.51 -12.45
CA GLN A 475 -29.64 -34.94 -12.36
C GLN A 475 -29.67 -33.40 -12.28
N ALA A 476 -30.49 -32.74 -13.09
CA ALA A 476 -30.67 -31.30 -13.03
C ALA A 476 -31.22 -30.84 -11.67
N ALA A 477 -32.15 -31.60 -11.07
CA ALA A 477 -32.69 -31.31 -9.75
C ALA A 477 -31.62 -31.39 -8.65
N TYR A 478 -30.78 -32.43 -8.64
CA TYR A 478 -29.68 -32.54 -7.69
C TYR A 478 -28.66 -31.41 -7.86
N ALA A 479 -28.30 -31.06 -9.09
CA ALA A 479 -27.37 -29.95 -9.36
C ALA A 479 -27.94 -28.58 -8.94
N ALA A 480 -29.26 -28.40 -9.02
CA ALA A 480 -29.92 -27.16 -8.63
C ALA A 480 -29.98 -26.95 -7.11
N LEU A 481 -29.92 -28.01 -6.29
CA LEU A 481 -30.15 -27.95 -4.84
C LEU A 481 -29.28 -26.89 -4.16
N SER A 482 -27.97 -26.89 -4.38
CA SER A 482 -27.03 -25.95 -3.74
C SER A 482 -27.29 -24.47 -4.05
N HIS A 483 -28.10 -24.18 -5.07
CA HIS A 483 -28.46 -22.82 -5.47
C HIS A 483 -29.84 -22.36 -5.00
N VAL A 484 -30.68 -23.27 -4.51
CA VAL A 484 -32.08 -22.97 -4.10
C VAL A 484 -32.35 -23.28 -2.63
N VAL A 485 -31.40 -23.86 -1.90
CA VAL A 485 -31.54 -24.19 -0.47
C VAL A 485 -31.09 -23.03 0.41
N VAL A 486 -31.68 -22.98 1.59
CA VAL A 486 -31.30 -22.09 2.70
C VAL A 486 -31.19 -22.89 4.00
N LYS A 487 -30.71 -22.24 5.08
CA LYS A 487 -30.52 -22.88 6.39
C LYS A 487 -31.76 -23.63 6.91
N ASP A 488 -32.97 -23.11 6.64
CA ASP A 488 -34.22 -23.70 7.12
C ASP A 488 -34.50 -25.08 6.48
N ASN A 489 -33.80 -25.40 5.39
CA ASN A 489 -33.92 -26.68 4.69
C ASN A 489 -32.97 -27.76 5.22
N LEU A 490 -32.08 -27.46 6.18
CA LEU A 490 -31.08 -28.41 6.70
C LEU A 490 -31.68 -29.75 7.17
N PRO A 491 -32.78 -29.80 7.96
CA PRO A 491 -33.35 -31.08 8.37
C PRO A 491 -33.73 -31.97 7.18
N GLN A 492 -34.32 -31.37 6.14
CA GLN A 492 -34.72 -32.08 4.92
C GLN A 492 -33.50 -32.56 4.11
N LEU A 493 -32.44 -31.76 4.03
CA LEU A 493 -31.20 -32.13 3.35
C LEU A 493 -30.45 -33.26 4.07
N PHE A 494 -30.48 -33.30 5.41
CA PHE A 494 -29.91 -34.40 6.18
C PHE A 494 -30.65 -35.72 5.97
N THR A 495 -31.99 -35.68 5.92
CA THR A 495 -32.79 -36.85 5.51
C THR A 495 -32.41 -37.30 4.11
N LEU A 496 -32.33 -36.36 3.15
CA LEU A 496 -31.97 -36.66 1.76
C LEU A 496 -30.57 -37.27 1.63
N LEU A 497 -29.60 -36.84 2.45
CA LEU A 497 -28.24 -37.38 2.43
C LEU A 497 -28.21 -38.86 2.82
N ASN A 498 -29.04 -39.25 3.80
CA ASN A 498 -29.18 -40.64 4.23
C ASN A 498 -29.84 -41.52 3.15
N GLU A 499 -30.78 -40.97 2.38
CA GLU A 499 -31.51 -41.66 1.31
C GLU A 499 -30.74 -41.74 -0.02
N SER A 500 -29.78 -40.84 -0.24
CA SER A 500 -29.02 -40.73 -1.49
C SER A 500 -27.96 -41.82 -1.65
N SER A 501 -27.47 -42.04 -2.88
CA SER A 501 -26.33 -42.95 -3.12
C SER A 501 -25.45 -42.49 -4.28
N GLY A 502 -24.16 -42.83 -4.24
CA GLY A 502 -23.20 -42.50 -5.31
C GLY A 502 -23.10 -40.99 -5.57
N ALA A 503 -23.20 -40.56 -6.83
CA ALA A 503 -23.07 -39.15 -7.22
C ALA A 503 -24.09 -38.20 -6.58
N GLN A 504 -25.23 -38.73 -6.11
CA GLN A 504 -26.25 -37.94 -5.41
C GLN A 504 -25.76 -37.45 -4.05
N GLU A 505 -24.94 -38.25 -3.35
CA GLU A 505 -24.42 -37.89 -2.03
C GLU A 505 -23.56 -36.62 -2.09
N THR A 506 -22.75 -36.48 -3.14
CA THR A 506 -21.91 -35.30 -3.35
C THR A 506 -22.75 -34.04 -3.58
N ALA A 507 -23.79 -34.12 -4.43
CA ALA A 507 -24.67 -32.99 -4.68
C ALA A 507 -25.43 -32.55 -3.42
N VAL A 508 -25.87 -33.51 -2.59
CA VAL A 508 -26.55 -33.20 -1.32
C VAL A 508 -25.57 -32.63 -0.28
N GLN A 509 -24.33 -33.13 -0.20
CA GLN A 509 -23.31 -32.50 0.64
C GLN A 509 -23.06 -31.04 0.25
N GLU A 510 -22.93 -30.75 -1.04
CA GLU A 510 -22.75 -29.38 -1.54
C GLU A 510 -23.95 -28.49 -1.21
N ALA A 511 -25.17 -29.04 -1.28
CA ALA A 511 -26.36 -28.34 -0.83
C ALA A 511 -26.36 -28.05 0.67
N ILE A 512 -25.93 -29.01 1.50
CA ILE A 512 -25.78 -28.80 2.95
C ILE A 512 -24.74 -27.70 3.21
N ILE A 513 -23.59 -27.75 2.55
CA ILE A 513 -22.52 -26.74 2.67
C ILE A 513 -23.05 -25.35 2.30
N ALA A 514 -23.79 -25.23 1.19
CA ALA A 514 -24.42 -23.98 0.78
C ALA A 514 -25.43 -23.47 1.81
N ALA A 515 -26.28 -24.36 2.35
CA ALA A 515 -27.28 -24.02 3.34
C ALA A 515 -26.68 -23.53 4.67
N VAL A 516 -25.58 -24.16 5.15
CA VAL A 516 -24.89 -23.70 6.36
C VAL A 516 -24.09 -22.42 6.13
N SER A 517 -23.49 -22.24 4.94
CA SER A 517 -22.70 -21.04 4.62
C SER A 517 -23.56 -19.78 4.44
N GLY A 518 -24.87 -19.91 4.21
CA GLY A 518 -25.82 -18.82 3.92
C GLY A 518 -26.24 -17.93 5.10
N GLY A 519 -25.65 -18.09 6.29
CA GLY A 519 -25.83 -17.20 7.45
C GLY A 519 -26.32 -17.89 8.73
N GLY A 520 -25.67 -17.61 9.86
CA GLY A 520 -25.97 -18.16 11.19
C GLY A 520 -24.77 -18.05 12.15
N ASP A 521 -24.94 -18.54 13.39
CA ASP A 521 -23.82 -18.75 14.32
C ASP A 521 -23.10 -20.07 13.96
N ASN A 522 -21.85 -19.97 13.50
CA ASN A 522 -21.04 -21.13 13.10
C ASN A 522 -20.96 -22.19 14.19
N SER A 523 -20.91 -21.82 15.48
CA SER A 523 -20.84 -22.79 16.59
C SER A 523 -22.11 -23.64 16.66
N GLN A 524 -23.29 -23.02 16.52
CA GLN A 524 -24.57 -23.73 16.52
C GLN A 524 -24.73 -24.63 15.29
N GLN A 525 -24.24 -24.19 14.14
CA GLN A 525 -24.25 -25.00 12.92
C GLN A 525 -23.35 -26.22 13.04
N VAL A 526 -22.15 -26.06 13.61
CA VAL A 526 -21.25 -27.17 13.92
C VAL A 526 -21.92 -28.16 14.86
N ASP A 527 -22.56 -27.68 15.94
CA ASP A 527 -23.26 -28.55 16.89
C ASP A 527 -24.41 -29.33 16.22
N ALA A 528 -25.19 -28.70 15.33
CA ALA A 528 -26.26 -29.35 14.58
C ALA A 528 -25.73 -30.43 13.61
N VAL A 529 -24.63 -30.14 12.90
CA VAL A 529 -23.97 -31.09 11.99
C VAL A 529 -23.40 -32.28 12.77
N LEU A 530 -22.76 -32.05 13.92
CA LEU A 530 -22.21 -33.11 14.78
C LEU A 530 -23.32 -34.00 15.38
N GLN A 531 -24.42 -33.38 15.83
CA GLN A 531 -25.58 -34.12 16.32
C GLN A 531 -26.15 -35.03 15.22
N GLN A 532 -26.33 -34.49 14.02
CA GLN A 532 -26.84 -35.26 12.89
C GLN A 532 -25.90 -36.38 12.46
N MET A 533 -24.59 -36.12 12.44
CA MET A 533 -23.57 -37.11 12.13
C MET A 533 -23.62 -38.29 13.11
N THR A 534 -23.84 -38.01 14.41
CA THR A 534 -23.93 -39.04 15.45
C THR A 534 -25.12 -40.00 15.20
N SER A 535 -26.24 -39.47 14.70
CA SER A 535 -27.44 -40.25 14.37
C SER A 535 -27.43 -40.88 12.97
N ALA A 536 -26.43 -40.59 12.14
CA ALA A 536 -26.35 -41.12 10.77
C ALA A 536 -25.85 -42.58 10.73
N PRO A 537 -26.25 -43.38 9.73
CA PRO A 537 -25.70 -44.71 9.49
C PRO A 537 -24.17 -44.68 9.33
N GLU A 538 -23.46 -45.75 9.70
CA GLU A 538 -21.98 -45.71 9.73
C GLU A 538 -21.32 -45.39 8.39
N ASN A 539 -21.85 -45.92 7.29
CA ASN A 539 -21.36 -45.60 5.95
C ASN A 539 -21.62 -44.15 5.52
N LYS A 540 -22.53 -43.44 6.21
CA LYS A 540 -22.90 -42.04 5.94
C LYS A 540 -22.13 -41.04 6.79
N LYS A 541 -21.59 -41.44 7.95
CA LYS A 541 -20.84 -40.53 8.84
C LYS A 541 -19.66 -39.86 8.15
N LEU A 542 -19.00 -40.56 7.24
CA LEU A 542 -17.88 -40.04 6.45
C LEU A 542 -18.24 -38.80 5.62
N LEU A 543 -19.51 -38.70 5.20
CA LEU A 543 -20.00 -37.61 4.36
C LEU A 543 -20.03 -36.26 5.10
N PHE A 544 -20.04 -36.28 6.44
CA PHE A 544 -20.13 -35.08 7.27
C PHE A 544 -18.77 -34.39 7.46
N TYR A 545 -17.63 -35.09 7.27
CA TYR A 545 -16.32 -34.48 7.46
C TYR A 545 -16.05 -33.31 6.51
N LYS A 546 -16.49 -33.42 5.24
CA LYS A 546 -16.38 -32.31 4.27
C LYS A 546 -17.22 -31.10 4.69
N VAL A 547 -18.40 -31.34 5.27
CA VAL A 547 -19.27 -30.28 5.80
C VAL A 547 -18.59 -29.59 6.99
N LEU A 548 -18.05 -30.36 7.93
CA LEU A 548 -17.30 -29.85 9.08
C LEU A 548 -16.06 -29.05 8.64
N ALA A 549 -15.33 -29.51 7.62
CA ALA A 549 -14.19 -28.80 7.06
C ALA A 549 -14.54 -27.46 6.43
N SER A 550 -15.72 -27.36 5.81
CA SER A 550 -16.23 -26.10 5.24
C SER A 550 -16.68 -25.09 6.30
N LEU A 551 -17.13 -25.57 7.46
CA LEU A 551 -17.50 -24.74 8.60
C LEU A 551 -16.29 -24.27 9.40
N GLY A 552 -15.25 -25.10 9.47
CA GLY A 552 -14.06 -24.85 10.28
C GLY A 552 -14.35 -24.85 11.78
N GLY A 553 -13.48 -24.19 12.54
CA GLY A 553 -13.59 -24.06 14.00
C GLY A 553 -13.04 -25.27 14.77
N GLU A 554 -12.71 -25.01 16.04
CA GLU A 554 -11.96 -25.94 16.90
C GLU A 554 -12.71 -27.25 17.19
N LYS A 555 -14.04 -27.19 17.39
CA LYS A 555 -14.90 -28.37 17.57
C LYS A 555 -14.91 -29.27 16.34
N SER A 556 -15.10 -28.70 15.16
CA SER A 556 -15.07 -29.43 13.88
C SER A 556 -13.70 -30.06 13.66
N LEU A 557 -12.63 -29.27 13.87
CA LEU A 557 -11.26 -29.74 13.70
C LEU A 557 -11.03 -30.94 14.62
N LYS A 558 -11.35 -30.80 15.91
CA LYS A 558 -11.22 -31.89 16.88
C LYS A 558 -11.98 -33.16 16.44
N ALA A 559 -13.24 -33.03 16.00
CA ALA A 559 -14.03 -34.18 15.57
C ALA A 559 -13.39 -34.91 14.38
N VAL A 560 -12.85 -34.15 13.42
CA VAL A 560 -12.18 -34.72 12.23
C VAL A 560 -10.81 -35.30 12.57
N THR A 561 -10.03 -34.67 13.46
CA THR A 561 -8.74 -35.20 13.92
C THR A 561 -8.91 -36.48 14.75
N ASP A 562 -9.90 -36.52 15.65
CA ASP A 562 -10.20 -37.71 16.46
C ASP A 562 -10.63 -38.88 15.56
N ALA A 563 -11.39 -38.59 14.49
CA ALA A 563 -11.76 -39.58 13.48
C ALA A 563 -10.57 -40.14 12.69
N PHE A 564 -9.58 -39.30 12.36
CA PHE A 564 -8.34 -39.76 11.75
C PHE A 564 -7.52 -40.64 12.72
N ALA A 565 -7.42 -40.25 13.99
CA ALA A 565 -6.62 -40.97 14.98
C ALA A 565 -7.19 -42.36 15.35
N SER A 566 -8.52 -42.50 15.38
CA SER A 566 -9.21 -43.70 15.90
C SER A 566 -9.95 -44.52 14.85
N GLY A 567 -10.11 -44.00 13.63
CA GLY A 567 -10.88 -44.62 12.56
C GLY A 567 -10.16 -45.76 11.83
N ASN A 568 -10.93 -46.53 11.06
CA ASN A 568 -10.38 -47.46 10.07
C ASN A 568 -9.82 -46.70 8.85
N GLU A 569 -9.18 -47.40 7.91
CA GLU A 569 -8.53 -46.76 6.75
C GLU A 569 -9.49 -45.88 5.91
N GLN A 570 -10.76 -46.27 5.77
CA GLN A 570 -11.76 -45.49 5.04
C GLN A 570 -12.12 -44.20 5.79
N THR A 571 -12.28 -44.28 7.11
CA THR A 571 -12.49 -43.11 7.98
C THR A 571 -11.30 -42.18 7.97
N GLN A 572 -10.09 -42.73 8.07
CA GLN A 572 -8.84 -41.98 7.99
C GLN A 572 -8.72 -41.23 6.68
N LYS A 573 -9.00 -41.89 5.56
CA LYS A 573 -8.97 -41.24 4.25
C LYS A 573 -9.95 -40.07 4.17
N ALA A 574 -11.22 -40.29 4.56
CA ALA A 574 -12.24 -39.24 4.50
C ALA A 574 -11.94 -38.05 5.43
N ALA A 575 -11.42 -38.33 6.63
CA ALA A 575 -11.00 -37.30 7.58
C ALA A 575 -9.80 -36.51 7.04
N LEU A 576 -8.81 -37.18 6.44
CA LEU A 576 -7.65 -36.54 5.84
C LEU A 576 -8.01 -35.69 4.62
N ASP A 577 -8.90 -36.18 3.75
CA ASP A 577 -9.42 -35.42 2.61
C ASP A 577 -10.10 -34.13 3.11
N ALA A 578 -10.89 -34.23 4.19
CA ALA A 578 -11.52 -33.08 4.84
C ALA A 578 -10.49 -32.10 5.44
N LEU A 579 -9.49 -32.58 6.20
CA LEU A 579 -8.40 -31.75 6.72
C LEU A 579 -7.64 -31.05 5.58
N SER A 580 -7.39 -31.75 4.47
CA SER A 580 -6.67 -31.17 3.32
C SER A 580 -7.46 -30.08 2.61
N ALA A 581 -8.79 -30.11 2.71
CA ALA A 581 -9.75 -29.17 2.12
C ALA A 581 -10.34 -28.18 3.15
N TRP A 582 -9.74 -28.06 4.34
CA TRP A 582 -10.19 -27.16 5.40
C TRP A 582 -10.35 -25.71 4.94
N VAL A 583 -11.34 -25.01 5.48
CA VAL A 583 -11.71 -23.65 5.08
C VAL A 583 -10.64 -22.59 5.39
N ASP A 584 -9.80 -22.83 6.41
CA ASP A 584 -8.77 -21.91 6.87
C ASP A 584 -7.47 -22.64 7.26
N ALA A 585 -6.51 -21.88 7.79
CA ALA A 585 -5.19 -22.41 8.10
C ALA A 585 -5.09 -23.19 9.43
N SER A 586 -6.19 -23.37 10.16
CA SER A 586 -6.20 -24.05 11.47
C SER A 586 -5.88 -25.55 11.39
N ALA A 587 -6.09 -26.19 10.24
CA ALA A 587 -5.75 -27.60 10.03
C ALA A 587 -4.25 -27.85 9.75
N ALA A 588 -3.46 -26.80 9.46
CA ALA A 588 -2.05 -26.95 9.10
C ALA A 588 -1.21 -27.72 10.15
N PRO A 589 -1.34 -27.46 11.46
CA PRO A 589 -0.57 -28.21 12.48
C PRO A 589 -0.87 -29.71 12.49
N GLU A 590 -2.13 -30.12 12.28
CA GLU A 590 -2.45 -31.55 12.23
C GLU A 590 -1.98 -32.17 10.91
N LEU A 591 -2.14 -31.47 9.77
CA LEU A 591 -1.67 -31.97 8.48
C LEU A 591 -0.16 -32.25 8.47
N ILE A 592 0.66 -31.35 9.02
CA ILE A 592 2.10 -31.58 9.08
C ILE A 592 2.48 -32.69 10.06
N LYS A 593 1.75 -32.82 11.18
CA LYS A 593 1.91 -33.93 12.11
C LYS A 593 1.62 -35.27 11.43
N ILE A 594 0.48 -35.38 10.73
CA ILE A 594 0.12 -36.56 9.95
C ILE A 594 1.21 -36.87 8.91
N ALA A 595 1.72 -35.86 8.20
CA ALA A 595 2.79 -36.04 7.22
C ALA A 595 4.10 -36.56 7.82
N ARG A 596 4.43 -36.18 9.07
CA ARG A 596 5.62 -36.67 9.80
C ARG A 596 5.46 -38.10 10.32
N GLU A 597 4.25 -38.50 10.72
CA GLU A 597 4.00 -39.75 11.43
C GLU A 597 3.54 -40.90 10.51
N THR A 598 2.85 -40.59 9.41
CA THR A 598 2.26 -41.61 8.55
C THR A 598 3.30 -42.42 7.76
N LYS A 599 3.07 -43.73 7.65
CA LYS A 599 3.84 -44.63 6.77
C LYS A 599 3.13 -44.87 5.42
N ASN A 600 1.90 -44.40 5.27
CA ASN A 600 1.13 -44.54 4.05
C ASN A 600 1.48 -43.38 3.09
N ALA A 601 2.11 -43.70 1.96
CA ALA A 601 2.54 -42.71 0.98
C ALA A 601 1.38 -41.88 0.39
N ALA A 602 0.20 -42.47 0.21
CA ALA A 602 -0.98 -41.73 -0.26
C ALA A 602 -1.45 -40.71 0.79
N PHE A 603 -1.43 -41.10 2.07
CA PHE A 603 -1.78 -40.18 3.15
C PHE A 603 -0.75 -39.06 3.30
N LEU A 604 0.54 -39.38 3.20
CA LEU A 604 1.60 -38.37 3.19
C LEU A 604 1.38 -37.35 2.07
N ASN A 605 1.09 -37.83 0.85
CA ASN A 605 0.86 -36.96 -0.30
C ASN A 605 -0.36 -36.04 -0.09
N THR A 606 -1.50 -36.58 0.37
CA THR A 606 -2.68 -35.76 0.68
C THR A 606 -2.41 -34.76 1.80
N ALA A 607 -1.72 -35.17 2.86
CA ALA A 607 -1.37 -34.32 3.99
C ALA A 607 -0.46 -33.15 3.57
N ILE A 608 0.61 -33.43 2.81
CA ILE A 608 1.53 -32.39 2.31
C ILE A 608 0.81 -31.43 1.37
N ASN A 609 -0.01 -31.93 0.43
CA ASN A 609 -0.74 -31.06 -0.51
C ASN A 609 -1.74 -30.16 0.21
N GLY A 610 -2.48 -30.71 1.18
CA GLY A 610 -3.36 -29.94 2.05
C GLY A 610 -2.62 -28.90 2.87
N TYR A 611 -1.47 -29.27 3.45
CA TYR A 611 -0.64 -28.38 4.24
C TYR A 611 -0.10 -27.22 3.39
N LEU A 612 0.41 -27.49 2.19
CA LEU A 612 0.90 -26.46 1.28
C LEU A 612 -0.21 -25.52 0.81
N ARG A 613 -1.41 -26.04 0.51
CA ARG A 613 -2.58 -25.21 0.21
C ARG A 613 -2.88 -24.27 1.39
N SER A 614 -2.93 -24.84 2.60
CA SER A 614 -3.17 -24.11 3.84
C SER A 614 -2.14 -23.00 4.08
N VAL A 615 -0.84 -23.27 3.84
CA VAL A 615 0.24 -22.27 3.97
C VAL A 615 0.15 -21.16 2.91
N ARG A 616 -0.24 -21.49 1.67
CA ARG A 616 -0.42 -20.51 0.58
C ARG A 616 -1.60 -19.58 0.83
N GLU A 617 -2.73 -20.13 1.24
CA GLU A 617 -3.97 -19.39 1.51
C GLU A 617 -3.92 -18.65 2.86
N GLY A 618 -3.10 -19.13 3.80
CA GLY A 618 -2.90 -18.49 5.10
C GLY A 618 -2.13 -17.18 5.05
N VAL A 619 -2.52 -16.26 5.94
CA VAL A 619 -1.85 -14.98 6.17
C VAL A 619 -0.80 -15.17 7.25
N TYR A 620 0.47 -15.16 6.84
CA TYR A 620 1.62 -15.33 7.73
C TYR A 620 2.66 -14.23 7.46
N PRO A 621 3.39 -13.77 8.49
CA PRO A 621 4.63 -13.04 8.27
C PRO A 621 5.60 -13.85 7.40
N ALA A 622 6.44 -13.13 6.67
CA ALA A 622 7.45 -13.66 5.76
C ALA A 622 8.28 -14.81 6.37
N GLU A 623 8.84 -14.55 7.55
CA GLU A 623 9.65 -15.47 8.32
C GLU A 623 8.88 -16.72 8.75
N GLN A 624 7.67 -16.55 9.30
CA GLN A 624 6.83 -17.69 9.70
C GLN A 624 6.44 -18.55 8.51
N LYS A 625 6.11 -17.93 7.36
CA LYS A 625 5.79 -18.66 6.14
C LYS A 625 6.96 -19.53 5.68
N LEU A 626 8.19 -19.01 5.75
CA LEU A 626 9.39 -19.80 5.44
C LEU A 626 9.54 -21.00 6.40
N LEU A 627 9.35 -20.81 7.70
CA LEU A 627 9.46 -21.89 8.69
C LEU A 627 8.45 -23.02 8.40
N LEU A 628 7.21 -22.67 8.07
CA LEU A 628 6.18 -23.64 7.67
C LEU A 628 6.58 -24.39 6.39
N LEU A 629 7.08 -23.69 5.37
CA LEU A 629 7.54 -24.33 4.13
C LEU A 629 8.75 -25.25 4.35
N ARG A 630 9.64 -24.90 5.28
CA ARG A 630 10.75 -25.76 5.69
C ARG A 630 10.27 -27.03 6.40
N ASN A 631 9.20 -26.94 7.18
CA ASN A 631 8.56 -28.14 7.76
C ASN A 631 8.05 -29.08 6.66
N ALA A 632 7.41 -28.55 5.62
CA ALA A 632 7.01 -29.36 4.46
C ALA A 632 8.23 -29.96 3.72
N MET A 633 9.31 -29.20 3.57
CA MET A 633 10.55 -29.69 2.93
C MET A 633 11.16 -30.88 3.69
N ALA A 634 11.11 -30.85 5.02
CA ALA A 634 11.67 -31.91 5.86
C ALA A 634 10.95 -33.27 5.71
N VAL A 635 9.68 -33.26 5.29
CA VAL A 635 8.87 -34.49 5.10
C VAL A 635 8.64 -34.86 3.63
N ALA A 636 8.99 -33.98 2.69
CA ALA A 636 8.80 -34.20 1.27
C ALA A 636 9.61 -35.41 0.75
N GLN A 637 8.94 -36.35 0.09
CA GLN A 637 9.55 -37.59 -0.40
C GLN A 637 9.91 -37.52 -1.89
N THR A 638 9.15 -36.74 -2.69
CA THR A 638 9.36 -36.66 -4.14
C THR A 638 9.96 -35.33 -4.59
N ASN A 639 10.60 -35.33 -5.76
CA ASN A 639 11.17 -34.10 -6.32
C ASN A 639 10.09 -33.09 -6.69
N GLU A 640 8.91 -33.54 -7.13
CA GLU A 640 7.77 -32.68 -7.46
C GLU A 640 7.29 -31.90 -6.23
N GLN A 641 7.21 -32.57 -5.07
CA GLN A 641 6.88 -31.92 -3.80
C GLN A 641 7.92 -30.86 -3.44
N LYS A 642 9.22 -31.22 -3.49
CA LYS A 642 10.32 -30.31 -3.18
C LYS A 642 10.36 -29.10 -4.13
N GLN A 643 10.12 -29.31 -5.43
CA GLN A 643 10.01 -28.24 -6.41
C GLN A 643 8.83 -27.31 -6.11
N GLN A 644 7.66 -27.87 -5.75
CA GLN A 644 6.51 -27.05 -5.38
C GLN A 644 6.78 -26.23 -4.11
N ILE A 645 7.43 -26.81 -3.11
CA ILE A 645 7.84 -26.09 -1.90
C ILE A 645 8.79 -24.94 -2.25
N LEU A 646 9.79 -25.16 -3.10
CA LEU A 646 10.71 -24.10 -3.55
C LEU A 646 9.99 -22.99 -4.33
N LYS A 647 8.98 -23.32 -5.15
CA LYS A 647 8.12 -22.31 -5.77
C LYS A 647 7.35 -21.51 -4.73
N ASP A 648 6.83 -22.16 -3.70
CA ASP A 648 6.08 -21.49 -2.63
C ASP A 648 7.00 -20.65 -1.72
N VAL A 649 8.29 -21.01 -1.58
CA VAL A 649 9.31 -20.22 -0.84
C VAL A 649 9.46 -18.81 -1.40
N GLU A 650 9.21 -18.60 -2.68
CA GLU A 650 9.17 -17.27 -3.30
C GLU A 650 8.24 -16.31 -2.53
N GLN A 651 7.14 -16.81 -1.97
CA GLN A 651 6.15 -16.01 -1.26
C GLN A 651 6.61 -15.56 0.14
N ALA A 652 7.63 -16.19 0.71
CA ALA A 652 8.16 -15.80 2.02
C ALA A 652 8.94 -14.47 1.95
N LYS A 653 9.52 -14.10 0.79
CA LYS A 653 10.10 -12.77 0.52
C LYS A 653 11.08 -12.21 1.58
N CYS A 654 11.82 -13.05 2.29
CA CYS A 654 12.81 -12.65 3.30
C CYS A 654 14.23 -13.15 2.99
N PHE A 655 15.23 -12.61 3.69
CA PHE A 655 16.63 -13.00 3.51
C PHE A 655 16.84 -14.51 3.72
N ASN A 656 16.28 -15.08 4.81
CA ASN A 656 16.41 -16.50 5.09
C ASN A 656 15.81 -17.38 3.98
N ALA A 657 14.84 -16.87 3.21
CA ALA A 657 14.24 -17.59 2.08
C ALA A 657 15.19 -17.63 0.88
N ILE A 658 15.93 -16.54 0.60
CA ILE A 658 17.00 -16.52 -0.42
C ILE A 658 18.05 -17.57 -0.07
N VAL A 659 18.54 -17.55 1.16
CA VAL A 659 19.59 -18.47 1.60
C VAL A 659 19.09 -19.91 1.61
N PHE A 660 17.84 -20.15 2.03
CA PHE A 660 17.22 -21.46 1.98
C PHE A 660 17.18 -22.03 0.56
N ALA A 661 16.60 -21.28 -0.38
CA ALA A 661 16.50 -21.70 -1.78
C ALA A 661 17.89 -21.90 -2.40
N GLY A 662 18.83 -21.03 -2.04
CA GLY A 662 20.23 -21.11 -2.46
C GLY A 662 20.92 -22.45 -2.18
N LYS A 663 20.54 -23.15 -1.09
CA LYS A 663 21.07 -24.48 -0.73
C LYS A 663 20.78 -25.56 -1.79
N TYR A 664 19.81 -25.32 -2.68
CA TYR A 664 19.36 -26.29 -3.70
C TYR A 664 19.80 -25.93 -5.13
N LEU A 665 20.66 -24.92 -5.31
CA LEU A 665 21.15 -24.53 -6.64
C LEU A 665 22.06 -25.59 -7.30
N ASP A 666 22.64 -26.51 -6.53
CA ASP A 666 23.45 -27.63 -7.06
C ASP A 666 22.66 -28.92 -7.29
N ASP A 667 21.42 -28.99 -6.82
CA ASP A 667 20.59 -30.19 -6.98
C ASP A 667 19.93 -30.16 -8.35
N ALA A 668 20.37 -31.01 -9.28
CA ALA A 668 19.89 -31.02 -10.66
C ALA A 668 18.35 -31.13 -10.79
N ALA A 669 17.68 -31.83 -9.87
CA ALA A 669 16.22 -31.97 -9.90
C ALA A 669 15.50 -30.72 -9.38
N LEU A 670 16.12 -29.96 -8.48
CA LEU A 670 15.51 -28.81 -7.80
C LEU A 670 16.04 -27.45 -8.28
N GLN A 671 17.13 -27.46 -9.04
CA GLN A 671 17.94 -26.30 -9.41
C GLN A 671 17.12 -25.17 -10.03
N GLN A 672 16.20 -25.47 -10.96
CA GLN A 672 15.42 -24.42 -11.61
C GLN A 672 14.38 -23.80 -10.68
N ALA A 673 13.75 -24.58 -9.78
CA ALA A 673 12.81 -24.03 -8.80
C ALA A 673 13.57 -23.15 -7.78
N ALA A 674 14.74 -23.60 -7.34
CA ALA A 674 15.64 -22.84 -6.46
C ALA A 674 16.12 -21.54 -7.11
N ALA A 675 16.58 -21.60 -8.36
CA ALA A 675 17.05 -20.44 -9.12
C ALA A 675 15.97 -19.36 -9.27
N ASN A 676 14.74 -19.76 -9.62
CA ASN A 676 13.61 -18.84 -9.71
C ASN A 676 13.28 -18.20 -8.35
N ALA A 677 13.26 -18.98 -7.26
CA ALA A 677 13.01 -18.44 -5.93
C ALA A 677 14.10 -17.45 -5.49
N VAL A 678 15.38 -17.78 -5.65
CA VAL A 678 16.51 -16.88 -5.33
C VAL A 678 16.39 -15.58 -6.12
N MET A 679 16.16 -15.66 -7.44
CA MET A 679 16.02 -14.48 -8.30
C MET A 679 14.82 -13.61 -7.89
N ASN A 680 13.63 -14.20 -7.82
CA ASN A 680 12.38 -13.46 -7.61
C ASN A 680 12.35 -12.79 -6.23
N ILE A 681 12.80 -13.49 -5.19
CA ILE A 681 12.89 -12.91 -3.84
C ILE A 681 13.90 -11.76 -3.82
N THR A 682 15.08 -11.97 -4.42
CA THR A 682 16.16 -10.96 -4.37
C THR A 682 15.77 -9.70 -5.14
N LEU A 683 15.27 -9.83 -6.37
CA LEU A 683 14.92 -8.69 -7.23
C LEU A 683 13.70 -7.91 -6.73
N ALA A 684 12.82 -8.54 -5.95
CA ALA A 684 11.68 -7.87 -5.33
C ALA A 684 12.04 -7.07 -4.05
N GLY A 685 13.25 -7.27 -3.50
CA GLY A 685 13.69 -6.63 -2.25
C GLY A 685 15.00 -5.88 -2.38
N THR A 686 15.49 -5.35 -1.26
CA THR A 686 16.79 -4.65 -1.18
C THR A 686 17.75 -5.44 -0.30
N TYR A 687 18.50 -6.32 -0.93
CA TYR A 687 19.49 -7.20 -0.32
C TYR A 687 20.87 -6.87 -0.87
N ASN A 688 21.87 -6.95 -0.01
CA ASN A 688 23.27 -6.64 -0.33
C ASN A 688 24.19 -7.64 0.38
N GLY A 689 25.47 -7.58 0.03
CA GLY A 689 26.50 -8.42 0.61
C GLY A 689 26.95 -9.56 -0.29
N GLU A 690 28.12 -10.10 0.04
CA GLU A 690 28.80 -11.11 -0.77
C GLU A 690 28.02 -12.44 -0.82
N LEU A 691 27.26 -12.79 0.22
CA LEU A 691 26.42 -13.99 0.20
C LEU A 691 25.33 -13.91 -0.88
N VAL A 692 24.59 -12.80 -0.92
CA VAL A 692 23.49 -12.59 -1.88
C VAL A 692 24.05 -12.51 -3.30
N LYS A 693 25.16 -11.78 -3.48
CA LYS A 693 25.87 -11.69 -4.75
C LYS A 693 26.36 -13.05 -5.24
N GLY A 694 26.92 -13.88 -4.35
CA GLY A 694 27.33 -15.25 -4.67
C GLY A 694 26.15 -16.12 -5.13
N LEU A 695 25.02 -16.06 -4.42
CA LEU A 695 23.80 -16.79 -4.79
C LEU A 695 23.23 -16.32 -6.14
N LEU A 696 23.23 -15.01 -6.42
CA LEU A 696 22.79 -14.48 -7.71
C LEU A 696 23.73 -14.87 -8.85
N ASN A 697 25.05 -14.82 -8.65
CA ASN A 697 26.02 -15.26 -9.66
C ASN A 697 25.80 -16.74 -10.03
N LYS A 698 25.62 -17.59 -9.01
CA LYS A 698 25.30 -18.99 -9.23
C LYS A 698 23.95 -19.18 -9.92
N THR A 699 22.95 -18.38 -9.55
CA THR A 699 21.63 -18.37 -10.20
C THR A 699 21.75 -17.98 -11.67
N ILE A 700 22.58 -16.98 -12.02
CA ILE A 700 22.86 -16.56 -13.41
C ILE A 700 23.47 -17.72 -14.23
N GLU A 701 24.36 -18.51 -13.63
CA GLU A 701 24.99 -19.65 -14.30
C GLU A 701 23.96 -20.73 -14.63
N VAL A 702 23.07 -21.05 -13.70
CA VAL A 702 22.19 -22.23 -13.82
C VAL A 702 20.79 -21.95 -14.37
N ILE A 703 20.27 -20.72 -14.31
CA ILE A 703 18.90 -20.43 -14.75
C ILE A 703 18.73 -20.61 -16.27
N THR A 704 17.65 -21.27 -16.67
CA THR A 704 17.30 -21.60 -18.06
C THR A 704 15.85 -21.22 -18.38
N GLY A 705 15.47 -21.26 -19.65
CA GLY A 705 14.12 -20.92 -20.12
C GLY A 705 14.12 -19.81 -21.17
N ALA A 706 12.97 -19.58 -21.82
CA ALA A 706 12.82 -18.63 -22.93
C ALA A 706 13.25 -17.19 -22.53
N ASP A 707 12.96 -16.79 -21.28
CA ASP A 707 13.25 -15.44 -20.78
C ASP A 707 14.56 -15.35 -19.98
N SER A 708 15.33 -16.43 -19.91
CA SER A 708 16.53 -16.50 -19.06
C SER A 708 17.59 -15.46 -19.42
N GLY A 709 17.65 -15.01 -20.69
CA GLY A 709 18.52 -13.92 -21.11
C GLY A 709 18.20 -12.61 -20.38
N TYR A 710 16.93 -12.19 -20.37
CA TYR A 710 16.48 -10.98 -19.69
C TYR A 710 16.67 -11.08 -18.17
N GLN A 711 16.37 -12.25 -17.60
CA GLN A 711 16.53 -12.53 -16.17
C GLN A 711 17.99 -12.41 -15.71
N LYS A 712 18.94 -12.94 -16.49
CA LYS A 712 20.38 -12.82 -16.21
C LYS A 712 20.84 -11.37 -16.23
N GLU A 713 20.38 -10.57 -17.21
CA GLU A 713 20.70 -9.13 -17.25
C GLU A 713 20.10 -8.37 -16.06
N GLY A 714 18.86 -8.68 -15.66
CA GLY A 714 18.23 -8.11 -14.47
C GLY A 714 19.03 -8.37 -13.19
N MET A 715 19.51 -9.60 -12.99
CA MET A 715 20.36 -9.94 -11.85
C MET A 715 21.74 -9.28 -11.92
N ARG A 716 22.38 -9.20 -13.10
CA ARG A 716 23.66 -8.49 -13.28
C ARG A 716 23.53 -7.00 -12.94
N LYS A 717 22.46 -6.36 -13.40
CA LYS A 717 22.14 -4.97 -13.06
C LYS A 717 21.97 -4.81 -11.56
N TYR A 718 21.16 -5.67 -10.93
CA TYR A 718 20.97 -5.64 -9.49
C TYR A 718 22.30 -5.74 -8.72
N ILE A 719 23.17 -6.68 -9.10
CA ILE A 719 24.51 -6.83 -8.52
C ILE A 719 25.34 -5.54 -8.68
N SER A 720 25.30 -4.90 -9.86
CA SER A 720 26.05 -3.67 -10.12
C SER A 720 25.56 -2.46 -9.32
N GLU A 721 24.29 -2.45 -8.92
CA GLU A 721 23.63 -1.37 -8.16
C GLU A 721 23.62 -1.66 -6.64
N MET A 722 24.10 -2.82 -6.20
CA MET A 722 24.18 -3.17 -4.77
C MET A 722 25.04 -2.15 -4.00
N LYS A 723 24.53 -1.69 -2.85
CA LYS A 723 25.31 -0.86 -1.92
C LYS A 723 26.55 -1.60 -1.44
N ALA A 724 27.66 -0.89 -1.32
CA ALA A 724 28.89 -1.43 -0.74
C ALA A 724 28.68 -1.86 0.72
N GLY A 725 29.27 -3.00 1.10
CA GLY A 725 29.16 -3.60 2.41
C GLY A 725 29.08 -5.13 2.33
N GLU A 726 29.45 -5.81 3.42
CA GLU A 726 29.46 -7.29 3.46
C GLU A 726 28.05 -7.89 3.58
N GLY A 727 27.05 -7.08 3.93
CA GLY A 727 25.68 -7.53 4.19
C GLY A 727 25.63 -8.48 5.39
N PHE A 728 24.75 -9.49 5.32
CA PHE A 728 24.70 -10.55 6.31
C PHE A 728 25.79 -11.59 6.06
N VAL A 729 26.54 -11.93 7.11
CA VAL A 729 27.57 -12.98 7.12
C VAL A 729 27.18 -14.12 8.07
N SER A 730 27.57 -15.35 7.74
CA SER A 730 27.29 -16.51 8.60
C SER A 730 28.15 -16.48 9.86
N MET A 731 27.53 -16.66 11.02
CA MET A 731 28.23 -16.80 12.31
C MET A 731 28.58 -18.26 12.62
N TYR A 732 27.96 -19.21 11.94
CA TYR A 732 28.20 -20.64 12.14
C TYR A 732 28.43 -21.33 10.79
N ASN A 733 29.41 -22.23 10.74
CA ASN A 733 29.81 -22.91 9.50
C ASN A 733 29.04 -24.22 9.25
N GLY A 734 28.24 -24.69 10.21
CA GLY A 734 27.50 -25.95 10.11
C GLY A 734 28.30 -27.20 10.51
N THR A 735 29.60 -27.08 10.81
CA THR A 735 30.49 -28.23 11.00
C THR A 735 31.18 -28.27 12.36
N ASP A 736 31.58 -27.13 12.90
CA ASP A 736 32.35 -27.04 14.15
C ASP A 736 32.19 -25.68 14.84
N LEU A 737 32.86 -25.50 15.99
CA LEU A 737 32.77 -24.28 16.79
C LEU A 737 33.69 -23.14 16.30
N THR A 738 34.18 -23.17 15.05
CA THR A 738 34.97 -22.06 14.51
C THR A 738 34.18 -20.75 14.58
N GLY A 739 34.80 -19.70 15.14
CA GLY A 739 34.14 -18.42 15.42
C GLY A 739 33.47 -18.34 16.79
N TRP A 740 33.42 -19.45 17.53
CA TRP A 740 32.85 -19.58 18.87
C TRP A 740 33.88 -20.10 19.87
N LYS A 741 33.63 -19.86 21.15
CA LYS A 741 34.50 -20.24 22.28
C LYS A 741 33.69 -20.37 23.57
N GLY A 742 34.26 -20.99 24.59
CA GLY A 742 33.62 -21.07 25.90
C GLY A 742 33.57 -19.72 26.60
N LEU A 743 32.51 -19.48 27.38
CA LEU A 743 32.39 -18.26 28.16
C LEU A 743 33.37 -18.25 29.36
N VAL A 744 34.19 -17.20 29.46
CA VAL A 744 35.03 -16.92 30.64
C VAL A 744 34.47 -15.74 31.43
N ALA A 745 33.79 -16.03 32.55
CA ALA A 745 33.22 -15.06 33.48
C ALA A 745 32.28 -14.01 32.84
N ASP A 746 31.73 -13.10 33.66
CA ASP A 746 31.00 -11.92 33.15
C ASP A 746 31.97 -10.87 32.56
N PRO A 747 31.51 -9.96 31.68
CA PRO A 747 32.37 -8.96 31.03
C PRO A 747 33.17 -8.08 32.01
N ILE A 748 32.63 -7.73 33.17
CA ILE A 748 33.29 -6.85 34.16
C ILE A 748 34.44 -7.56 34.85
N LYS A 749 34.25 -8.83 35.22
CA LYS A 749 35.33 -9.65 35.78
C LYS A 749 36.37 -9.96 34.72
N ARG A 750 35.94 -10.35 33.51
CA ARG A 750 36.81 -10.67 32.38
C ARG A 750 37.72 -9.49 32.02
N SER A 751 37.21 -8.25 32.02
CA SER A 751 38.00 -7.06 31.71
C SER A 751 39.08 -6.71 32.75
N LYS A 752 39.04 -7.32 33.94
CA LYS A 752 40.02 -7.10 35.02
C LYS A 752 41.10 -8.18 35.06
N MET A 753 40.98 -9.24 34.27
CA MET A 753 41.97 -10.31 34.19
C MET A 753 43.19 -9.85 33.39
N ASP A 754 44.38 -10.23 33.82
CA ASP A 754 45.57 -10.10 32.99
C ASP A 754 45.55 -11.14 31.85
N ALA A 755 46.32 -10.88 30.79
CA ALA A 755 46.30 -11.69 29.58
C ALA A 755 46.65 -13.18 29.83
N LYS A 756 47.52 -13.49 30.80
CA LYS A 756 47.93 -14.87 31.10
C LYS A 756 46.82 -15.62 31.81
N THR A 757 46.21 -15.00 32.82
CA THR A 757 45.06 -15.58 33.54
C THR A 757 43.89 -15.82 32.59
N LEU A 758 43.56 -14.83 31.74
CA LEU A 758 42.48 -14.96 30.79
C LEU A 758 42.71 -16.11 29.79
N ALA A 759 43.93 -16.27 29.28
CA ALA A 759 44.27 -17.36 28.37
C ALA A 759 44.08 -18.74 29.02
N ALA A 760 44.54 -18.92 30.26
CA ALA A 760 44.40 -20.18 30.98
C ALA A 760 42.94 -20.55 31.29
N GLU A 761 42.11 -19.56 31.66
CA GLU A 761 40.68 -19.79 31.88
C GLU A 761 39.93 -20.03 30.55
N GLN A 762 40.37 -19.40 29.45
CA GLN A 762 39.79 -19.64 28.13
C GLN A 762 40.02 -21.08 27.66
N GLU A 763 41.19 -21.67 27.87
CA GLU A 763 41.44 -23.07 27.52
C GLU A 763 40.50 -24.05 28.24
N LYS A 764 40.20 -23.80 29.52
CA LYS A 764 39.25 -24.59 30.31
C LYS A 764 37.82 -24.42 29.78
N ALA A 765 37.40 -23.18 29.56
CA ALA A 765 36.06 -22.88 29.05
C ALA A 765 35.86 -23.48 27.65
N ASP A 766 36.88 -23.46 26.79
CA ASP A 766 36.80 -24.06 25.45
C ASP A 766 36.70 -25.58 25.50
N ALA A 767 37.34 -26.23 26.47
CA ALA A 767 37.20 -27.66 26.68
C ALA A 767 35.79 -28.03 27.13
N GLU A 768 35.22 -27.29 28.08
CA GLU A 768 33.82 -27.45 28.53
C GLU A 768 32.83 -27.17 27.39
N ALA A 769 33.05 -26.13 26.59
CA ALA A 769 32.20 -25.80 25.45
C ALA A 769 32.17 -26.92 24.40
N ARG A 770 33.31 -27.55 24.11
CA ARG A 770 33.36 -28.70 23.19
C ARG A 770 32.61 -29.94 23.72
N ASP A 771 32.43 -30.06 25.03
CA ASP A 771 31.65 -31.13 25.65
C ASP A 771 30.14 -30.84 25.59
N SER A 772 29.76 -29.61 25.95
CA SER A 772 28.38 -29.15 26.11
C SER A 772 27.68 -28.67 24.83
N TRP A 773 28.45 -28.25 23.82
CA TRP A 773 27.93 -27.74 22.54
C TRP A 773 28.43 -28.61 21.39
N LYS A 774 27.50 -29.11 20.58
CA LYS A 774 27.78 -30.07 19.50
C LYS A 774 27.22 -29.62 18.16
N PRO A 775 27.97 -29.82 17.06
CA PRO A 775 27.41 -29.78 15.72
C PRO A 775 26.57 -31.05 15.48
N VAL A 776 25.30 -30.89 15.12
CA VAL A 776 24.37 -32.00 14.83
C VAL A 776 23.61 -31.66 13.55
N ASN A 777 23.82 -32.40 12.46
CA ASN A 777 23.11 -32.20 11.19
C ASN A 777 23.13 -30.77 10.62
N GLY A 778 24.24 -30.04 10.80
CA GLY A 778 24.35 -28.63 10.37
C GLY A 778 23.74 -27.63 11.36
N GLU A 779 23.29 -28.09 12.52
CA GLU A 779 22.76 -27.29 13.64
C GLU A 779 23.79 -27.22 14.77
N LEU A 780 23.79 -26.11 15.49
CA LEU A 780 24.55 -25.95 16.72
C LEU A 780 23.63 -26.26 17.91
N GLN A 781 23.90 -27.35 18.64
CA GLN A 781 23.03 -27.81 19.72
C GLN A 781 23.73 -27.74 21.08
N PHE A 782 22.98 -27.28 22.09
CA PHE A 782 23.34 -27.35 23.49
C PHE A 782 22.80 -28.65 24.13
N MET A 783 23.67 -29.39 24.82
CA MET A 783 23.40 -30.74 25.34
C MET A 783 22.91 -30.75 26.81
N SER A 784 22.23 -29.68 27.26
CA SER A 784 21.60 -29.56 28.59
C SER A 784 22.54 -29.47 29.81
N HIS A 785 23.85 -29.33 29.63
CA HIS A 785 24.83 -29.17 30.71
C HIS A 785 25.99 -28.29 30.23
N GLY A 786 26.74 -27.68 31.15
CA GLY A 786 27.85 -26.78 30.82
C GLY A 786 27.45 -25.31 30.86
N ASN A 787 28.20 -24.47 30.13
CA ASN A 787 28.10 -23.01 30.20
C ASN A 787 27.80 -22.39 28.82
N ASN A 788 27.53 -21.09 28.79
CA ASN A 788 27.20 -20.34 27.57
C ASN A 788 28.31 -20.48 26.52
N LEU A 789 27.90 -20.47 25.25
CA LEU A 789 28.81 -20.38 24.13
C LEU A 789 28.90 -18.93 23.65
N ALA A 790 30.11 -18.38 23.57
CA ALA A 790 30.36 -16.99 23.23
C ALA A 790 31.03 -16.86 21.86
N THR A 791 30.75 -15.78 21.14
CA THR A 791 31.48 -15.47 19.91
C THR A 791 32.94 -15.11 20.21
N VAL A 792 33.87 -15.47 19.33
CA VAL A 792 35.27 -15.02 19.43
C VAL A 792 35.34 -13.51 19.15
N LYS A 793 34.64 -13.06 18.11
CA LYS A 793 34.51 -11.64 17.74
C LYS A 793 33.58 -10.91 18.71
N LYS A 794 33.91 -9.66 19.03
CA LYS A 794 33.02 -8.72 19.73
C LYS A 794 32.20 -7.94 18.71
N TYR A 795 30.95 -7.66 19.03
CA TYR A 795 30.04 -6.93 18.17
C TYR A 795 29.54 -5.66 18.85
N GLY A 796 29.56 -4.56 18.09
CA GLY A 796 28.98 -3.27 18.46
C GLY A 796 27.52 -3.19 18.06
N ASP A 797 27.19 -2.28 17.15
CA ASP A 797 25.85 -2.19 16.57
C ASP A 797 25.68 -3.25 15.47
N PHE A 798 24.59 -4.00 15.52
CA PHE A 798 24.36 -5.10 14.58
C PHE A 798 22.88 -5.42 14.39
N GLU A 799 22.62 -6.13 13.31
CA GLU A 799 21.39 -6.86 13.08
C GLU A 799 21.72 -8.36 12.98
N MET A 800 21.01 -9.19 13.72
CA MET A 800 21.21 -10.63 13.80
C MET A 800 19.93 -11.36 13.38
N LEU A 801 20.08 -12.39 12.56
CA LEU A 801 19.05 -13.36 12.21
C LEU A 801 19.46 -14.71 12.80
N VAL A 802 18.54 -15.41 13.45
CA VAL A 802 18.83 -16.71 14.05
C VAL A 802 17.56 -17.56 14.13
N ASP A 803 17.62 -18.74 13.52
CA ASP A 803 16.63 -19.78 13.75
C ASP A 803 17.01 -20.54 15.03
N TRP A 804 16.04 -20.78 15.91
CA TRP A 804 16.21 -21.52 17.15
C TRP A 804 15.02 -22.43 17.45
N LYS A 805 15.24 -23.49 18.21
CA LYS A 805 14.15 -24.25 18.85
C LYS A 805 14.60 -24.80 20.19
N ILE A 806 13.68 -24.80 21.15
CA ILE A 806 13.85 -25.54 22.39
C ILE A 806 13.40 -26.98 22.11
N ILE A 807 14.27 -27.93 22.41
CA ILE A 807 14.00 -29.36 22.24
C ILE A 807 13.23 -29.83 23.47
N ASP A 808 12.08 -30.47 23.26
CA ASP A 808 11.23 -30.92 24.36
C ASP A 808 11.85 -32.15 25.05
N ASP A 809 12.50 -31.92 26.20
CA ASP A 809 13.04 -32.97 27.06
C ASP A 809 12.00 -33.57 28.04
N LYS A 810 10.72 -33.20 27.86
CA LYS A 810 9.56 -33.62 28.67
C LYS A 810 9.59 -33.18 30.12
N LYS A 811 10.44 -32.21 30.48
CA LYS A 811 10.48 -31.65 31.85
C LYS A 811 9.64 -30.40 32.03
N GLY A 812 9.24 -29.72 30.95
CA GLY A 812 8.46 -28.48 31.01
C GLY A 812 9.24 -27.28 31.57
N GLU A 813 10.57 -27.35 31.55
CA GLU A 813 11.48 -26.33 32.10
C GLU A 813 12.27 -25.62 31.00
N GLY A 814 11.78 -25.64 29.75
CA GLY A 814 12.40 -25.01 28.59
C GLY A 814 12.77 -23.55 28.83
N ASP A 815 14.07 -23.23 28.87
CA ASP A 815 14.58 -21.90 29.18
C ASP A 815 15.95 -21.69 28.51
N ALA A 816 16.11 -20.56 27.82
CA ALA A 816 17.31 -20.15 27.11
C ALA A 816 17.25 -18.65 26.76
N GLY A 817 18.22 -18.18 25.99
CA GLY A 817 18.25 -16.80 25.54
C GLY A 817 19.52 -16.45 24.79
N ILE A 818 19.54 -15.22 24.30
CA ILE A 818 20.68 -14.65 23.58
C ILE A 818 21.17 -13.42 24.35
N TYR A 819 22.45 -13.44 24.69
CA TYR A 819 23.10 -12.34 25.38
C TYR A 819 23.61 -11.36 24.34
N LEU A 820 23.21 -10.10 24.48
CA LEU A 820 23.63 -9.04 23.58
C LEU A 820 24.76 -8.28 24.26
N ARG A 821 25.94 -8.28 23.64
CA ARG A 821 27.17 -7.67 24.18
C ARG A 821 27.46 -8.16 25.61
N GLY A 822 27.45 -9.47 25.79
CA GLY A 822 27.76 -10.15 27.06
C GLY A 822 26.76 -9.91 28.18
N THR A 823 25.55 -9.44 27.86
CA THR A 823 24.50 -9.12 28.83
C THR A 823 23.23 -9.96 28.58
N PRO A 824 22.72 -10.70 29.59
CA PRO A 824 21.59 -11.63 29.44
C PRO A 824 20.27 -10.90 29.22
N GLN A 825 19.68 -10.97 28.02
CA GLN A 825 18.48 -10.15 27.78
C GLN A 825 17.41 -10.77 26.86
N VAL A 826 17.73 -11.26 25.66
CA VAL A 826 16.67 -11.74 24.75
C VAL A 826 16.23 -13.15 25.13
N GLN A 827 15.10 -13.23 25.81
CA GLN A 827 14.62 -14.47 26.43
C GLN A 827 14.00 -15.46 25.42
N MET A 828 14.19 -16.75 25.66
CA MET A 828 13.58 -17.89 24.95
C MET A 828 13.05 -18.88 25.99
N TRP A 829 11.79 -19.30 25.92
CA TRP A 829 11.28 -20.27 26.90
C TRP A 829 10.09 -21.09 26.38
N ASP A 830 9.73 -22.13 27.12
CA ASP A 830 8.45 -22.81 26.99
C ASP A 830 7.33 -21.94 27.61
N ASN A 831 6.42 -21.46 26.77
CA ASN A 831 5.28 -20.63 27.21
C ASN A 831 4.33 -21.35 28.18
N ALA A 832 4.39 -22.68 28.29
CA ALA A 832 3.63 -23.44 29.28
C ALA A 832 4.14 -23.22 30.72
N ARG A 833 5.37 -22.72 30.91
CA ARG A 833 6.02 -22.48 32.21
C ARG A 833 5.50 -21.21 32.90
N THR A 834 4.20 -21.18 33.17
CA THR A 834 3.47 -19.98 33.65
C THR A 834 3.87 -19.51 35.05
N ASN A 835 4.46 -20.39 35.86
CA ASN A 835 4.96 -20.08 37.21
C ASN A 835 6.11 -19.08 37.23
N VAL A 836 6.85 -18.93 36.13
CA VAL A 836 7.94 -17.94 35.99
C VAL A 836 7.58 -16.78 35.07
N GLY A 837 6.32 -16.71 34.60
CA GLY A 837 5.85 -15.64 33.71
C GLY A 837 5.99 -15.93 32.22
N ALA A 838 6.35 -17.15 31.81
CA ALA A 838 6.66 -17.49 30.42
C ALA A 838 5.47 -17.35 29.45
N GLN A 839 4.23 -17.28 29.95
CA GLN A 839 3.02 -17.13 29.14
C GLN A 839 2.98 -15.85 28.29
N VAL A 840 3.85 -14.87 28.58
CA VAL A 840 3.94 -13.63 27.80
C VAL A 840 4.68 -13.82 26.47
N GLY A 841 5.37 -14.95 26.27
CA GLY A 841 6.10 -15.27 25.04
C GLY A 841 7.58 -14.90 25.07
N SER A 842 8.33 -15.30 24.04
CA SER A 842 9.78 -15.04 23.93
C SER A 842 10.11 -13.69 23.29
N GLY A 843 11.38 -13.28 23.35
CA GLY A 843 11.92 -12.09 22.67
C GLY A 843 11.91 -10.79 23.50
N GLY A 844 11.37 -10.82 24.71
CA GLY A 844 11.45 -9.73 25.70
C GLY A 844 12.86 -9.59 26.30
N LEU A 845 13.14 -8.43 26.90
CA LEU A 845 14.39 -8.09 27.58
C LEU A 845 14.26 -8.35 29.09
N TYR A 846 14.10 -9.62 29.48
CA TYR A 846 13.50 -9.99 30.76
C TYR A 846 14.26 -9.48 32.01
N ASN A 847 15.56 -9.17 31.86
CA ASN A 847 16.39 -8.69 32.95
C ASN A 847 16.43 -7.15 33.10
N ASN A 848 15.73 -6.40 32.24
CA ASN A 848 15.46 -4.99 32.48
C ASN A 848 14.59 -4.80 33.73
N GLN A 849 14.94 -3.85 34.59
CA GLN A 849 14.18 -3.50 35.81
C GLN A 849 13.43 -2.18 35.69
N VAL A 850 14.01 -1.21 34.98
CA VAL A 850 13.48 0.14 34.79
C VAL A 850 12.82 0.27 33.42
N ASN A 851 13.46 -0.28 32.40
CA ASN A 851 12.93 -0.29 31.03
C ASN A 851 11.99 -1.49 30.80
N GLU A 852 11.21 -1.44 29.72
CA GLU A 852 10.29 -2.53 29.38
C GLU A 852 11.04 -3.86 29.27
N SER A 853 10.47 -4.90 29.87
CA SER A 853 11.08 -6.24 29.92
C SER A 853 10.21 -7.30 29.25
N LYS A 854 8.90 -7.08 29.16
CA LYS A 854 7.96 -8.04 28.57
C LYS A 854 7.83 -7.82 27.06
N PRO A 855 7.66 -8.89 26.28
CA PRO A 855 7.36 -8.76 24.86
C PRO A 855 5.96 -8.17 24.65
N LEU A 856 5.77 -7.50 23.51
CA LEU A 856 4.51 -6.88 23.10
C LEU A 856 3.43 -7.92 22.77
N LYS A 857 3.83 -9.10 22.27
CA LYS A 857 2.92 -10.15 21.79
C LYS A 857 3.57 -11.54 21.95
N VAL A 858 2.75 -12.56 22.18
CA VAL A 858 3.14 -13.97 22.03
C VAL A 858 3.19 -14.31 20.54
N ALA A 859 4.34 -14.81 20.07
CA ALA A 859 4.53 -15.19 18.67
C ALA A 859 5.29 -16.52 18.51
N ASP A 860 5.53 -17.24 19.61
CA ASP A 860 6.28 -18.49 19.64
C ASP A 860 5.58 -19.61 18.87
N ASN A 861 6.38 -20.39 18.16
CA ASN A 861 6.00 -21.73 17.73
C ASN A 861 6.17 -22.71 18.91
N LYS A 862 5.45 -23.84 18.84
CA LYS A 862 5.50 -24.89 19.88
C LYS A 862 6.92 -25.45 20.05
N LEU A 863 7.17 -26.12 21.18
CA LEU A 863 8.41 -26.89 21.36
C LEU A 863 8.65 -27.85 20.18
N ASP A 864 9.92 -28.13 19.92
CA ASP A 864 10.42 -28.88 18.76
C ASP A 864 10.19 -28.22 17.38
N GLU A 865 9.40 -27.14 17.29
CA GLU A 865 9.27 -26.33 16.08
C GLU A 865 10.30 -25.19 16.07
N TRP A 866 10.76 -24.87 14.87
CA TRP A 866 11.68 -23.76 14.67
C TRP A 866 10.97 -22.42 14.86
N ASN A 867 11.64 -21.52 15.56
CA ASN A 867 11.37 -20.10 15.65
C ASN A 867 12.50 -19.35 14.94
N THR A 868 12.27 -18.09 14.60
CA THR A 868 13.34 -17.22 14.10
C THR A 868 13.27 -15.86 14.75
N PHE A 869 14.42 -15.36 15.22
CA PHE A 869 14.57 -13.99 15.66
C PHE A 869 15.24 -13.15 14.59
N ARG A 870 14.77 -11.91 14.47
CA ARG A 870 15.52 -10.78 13.93
C ARG A 870 15.75 -9.77 15.04
N ILE A 871 17.00 -9.63 15.46
CA ILE A 871 17.43 -8.78 16.58
C ILE A 871 18.22 -7.61 16.02
N LEU A 872 17.79 -6.39 16.30
CA LEU A 872 18.52 -5.17 15.99
C LEU A 872 19.05 -4.55 17.29
N MET A 873 20.37 -4.51 17.45
CA MET A 873 21.05 -3.83 18.55
C MET A 873 21.74 -2.57 18.01
N LYS A 874 21.18 -1.39 18.28
CA LYS A 874 21.69 -0.10 17.80
C LYS A 874 21.85 0.87 18.97
N GLY A 875 23.04 1.44 19.14
CA GLY A 875 23.36 2.21 20.35
C GLY A 875 23.20 1.35 21.60
N ASP A 876 22.29 1.76 22.48
CA ASP A 876 21.87 1.01 23.67
C ASP A 876 20.49 0.37 23.53
N ARG A 877 19.91 0.34 22.32
CA ARG A 877 18.54 -0.10 22.09
C ARG A 877 18.44 -1.42 21.35
N VAL A 878 17.44 -2.20 21.73
CA VAL A 878 17.12 -3.49 21.13
C VAL A 878 15.73 -3.44 20.52
N THR A 879 15.63 -3.97 19.30
CA THR A 879 14.36 -4.33 18.66
C THR A 879 14.39 -5.81 18.31
N VAL A 880 13.33 -6.56 18.61
CA VAL A 880 13.23 -7.99 18.32
C VAL A 880 11.95 -8.26 17.55
N TYR A 881 12.09 -8.97 16.43
CA TYR A 881 10.99 -9.64 15.76
C TYR A 881 11.11 -11.14 16.00
N LEU A 882 10.02 -11.77 16.42
CA LEU A 882 9.88 -13.23 16.56
C LEU A 882 8.92 -13.73 15.49
N ASN A 883 9.39 -14.62 14.62
CA ASN A 883 8.60 -15.17 13.51
C ASN A 883 7.95 -14.09 12.63
N GLY A 884 8.66 -12.96 12.45
CA GLY A 884 8.20 -11.79 11.69
C GLY A 884 7.23 -10.86 12.43
N VAL A 885 6.90 -11.16 13.69
CA VAL A 885 6.07 -10.31 14.56
C VAL A 885 6.97 -9.45 15.45
N LEU A 886 6.76 -8.14 15.47
CA LEU A 886 7.47 -7.22 16.38
C LEU A 886 7.08 -7.53 17.84
N VAL A 887 8.05 -7.95 18.65
CA VAL A 887 7.85 -8.31 20.07
C VAL A 887 8.62 -7.42 21.03
N THR A 888 9.70 -6.76 20.61
CA THR A 888 10.40 -5.72 21.40
C THR A 888 10.69 -4.55 20.48
N ASP A 889 10.31 -3.33 20.85
CA ASP A 889 10.42 -2.16 19.97
C ASP A 889 11.30 -1.07 20.61
N ASN A 890 12.52 -0.93 20.09
CA ASN A 890 13.44 0.16 20.40
C ASN A 890 13.66 0.41 21.91
N VAL A 891 13.80 -0.65 22.70
CA VAL A 891 13.90 -0.57 24.17
C VAL A 891 15.35 -0.46 24.62
N ILE A 892 15.65 0.41 25.59
CA ILE A 892 16.99 0.54 26.18
C ILE A 892 17.36 -0.75 26.93
N LEU A 893 18.56 -1.25 26.65
CA LEU A 893 19.15 -2.42 27.28
C LEU A 893 19.92 -2.03 28.55
N GLU A 894 19.53 -2.57 29.70
CA GLU A 894 20.25 -2.33 30.94
C GLU A 894 21.51 -3.21 31.06
N ASN A 895 22.55 -2.66 31.67
CA ASN A 895 23.71 -3.44 32.08
C ASN A 895 23.34 -4.31 33.29
N TYR A 896 23.07 -5.59 33.03
CA TYR A 896 22.67 -6.55 34.06
C TYR A 896 23.71 -6.69 35.19
N TRP A 897 25.00 -6.60 34.87
CA TRP A 897 26.10 -6.87 35.80
C TRP A 897 26.35 -5.70 36.74
N ASP A 898 26.19 -4.48 36.24
CA ASP A 898 26.28 -3.25 37.04
C ASP A 898 25.38 -2.18 36.41
N ARG A 899 24.19 -2.00 36.98
CA ARG A 899 23.18 -1.02 36.50
C ARG A 899 23.60 0.43 36.71
N SER A 900 24.70 0.70 37.43
CA SER A 900 25.27 2.03 37.51
C SER A 900 26.08 2.40 36.26
N LEU A 901 26.44 1.40 35.44
CA LEU A 901 27.18 1.57 34.20
C LEU A 901 26.24 1.52 32.97
N PRO A 902 26.60 2.18 31.86
CA PRO A 902 25.93 1.96 30.59
C PRO A 902 26.12 0.52 30.10
N ILE A 903 25.26 0.08 29.16
CA ILE A 903 25.50 -1.15 28.43
C ILE A 903 26.85 -1.08 27.69
N PHE A 904 27.53 -2.22 27.54
CA PHE A 904 28.81 -2.25 26.85
C PHE A 904 28.67 -1.76 25.41
N ALA A 905 29.62 -0.95 24.97
CA ALA A 905 29.67 -0.45 23.61
C ALA A 905 29.83 -1.61 22.62
N GLU A 906 30.72 -2.55 22.90
CA GLU A 906 30.88 -3.80 22.17
C GLU A 906 31.21 -4.93 23.15
N GLU A 907 30.72 -6.13 22.88
CA GLU A 907 31.18 -7.34 23.54
C GLU A 907 30.79 -8.59 22.74
N GLN A 908 31.12 -9.78 23.24
CA GLN A 908 30.72 -11.06 22.67
C GLN A 908 29.18 -11.19 22.66
N ILE A 909 28.64 -11.91 21.68
CA ILE A 909 27.27 -12.43 21.73
C ILE A 909 27.35 -13.82 22.35
N GLU A 910 26.40 -14.17 23.21
CA GLU A 910 26.40 -15.48 23.87
C GLU A 910 25.07 -16.20 23.63
N LEU A 911 25.15 -17.49 23.36
CA LEU A 911 24.01 -18.41 23.36
C LEU A 911 23.91 -19.01 24.76
N GLN A 912 22.78 -18.83 25.42
CA GLN A 912 22.62 -19.22 26.80
C GLN A 912 22.51 -20.74 26.96
N ALA A 913 23.22 -21.26 27.95
CA ALA A 913 23.13 -22.62 28.46
C ALA A 913 22.29 -22.63 29.75
N HIS A 914 21.01 -22.98 29.68
CA HIS A 914 20.11 -22.96 30.85
C HIS A 914 19.31 -24.26 31.03
N GLY A 915 20.04 -25.38 31.13
CA GLY A 915 19.51 -26.69 31.54
C GLY A 915 18.66 -27.45 30.52
N SER A 916 17.98 -26.75 29.60
CA SER A 916 17.21 -27.37 28.52
C SER A 916 18.01 -27.49 27.24
N PRO A 917 17.81 -28.55 26.43
CA PRO A 917 18.47 -28.66 25.14
C PRO A 917 17.90 -27.65 24.13
N VAL A 918 18.78 -26.99 23.39
CA VAL A 918 18.42 -25.95 22.42
C VAL A 918 19.21 -26.16 21.14
N ALA A 919 18.55 -26.01 20.00
CA ALA A 919 19.20 -26.04 18.69
C ALA A 919 19.14 -24.67 18.02
N TYR A 920 20.23 -24.30 17.36
CA TYR A 920 20.36 -23.08 16.58
C TYR A 920 20.79 -23.41 15.15
N ARG A 921 20.28 -22.67 14.16
CA ARG A 921 20.75 -22.72 12.77
C ARG A 921 20.60 -21.36 12.10
N ASP A 922 21.16 -21.24 10.89
CA ASP A 922 21.00 -20.02 10.07
C ASP A 922 21.32 -18.74 10.86
N LEU A 923 22.44 -18.78 11.60
CA LEU A 923 22.93 -17.65 12.39
C LEU A 923 23.64 -16.67 11.45
N TYR A 924 23.01 -15.54 11.17
CA TYR A 924 23.56 -14.48 10.33
C TYR A 924 23.66 -13.17 11.10
N ILE A 925 24.72 -12.41 10.85
CA ILE A 925 24.90 -11.08 11.44
C ILE A 925 25.32 -10.07 10.39
N ARG A 926 24.83 -8.85 10.53
CA ARG A 926 25.22 -7.69 9.76
C ARG A 926 25.60 -6.58 10.72
N GLU A 927 26.86 -6.17 10.70
CA GLU A 927 27.30 -5.02 11.50
C GLU A 927 26.75 -3.73 10.91
N ILE A 928 26.33 -2.84 11.80
CA ILE A 928 25.81 -1.52 11.44
C ILE A 928 26.92 -0.51 11.74
N PRO A 929 27.29 0.35 10.77
CA PRO A 929 28.28 1.38 11.00
C PRO A 929 27.91 2.25 12.22
N ARG A 930 28.92 2.50 13.06
CA ARG A 930 28.78 3.24 14.31
C ARG A 930 29.78 4.40 14.35
N ALA A 931 29.37 5.52 14.94
CA ALA A 931 30.28 6.61 15.30
C ALA A 931 31.21 6.19 16.44
N LYS A 932 32.47 6.62 16.40
CA LYS A 932 33.40 6.37 17.51
C LYS A 932 32.91 7.09 18.77
N PRO A 933 32.94 6.45 19.95
CA PRO A 933 32.56 7.11 21.19
C PRO A 933 33.41 8.36 21.44
N PHE A 934 32.77 9.43 21.90
CA PHE A 934 33.48 10.64 22.31
C PHE A 934 34.28 10.37 23.59
N GLU A 935 35.56 10.73 23.56
CA GLU A 935 36.46 10.63 24.70
C GLU A 935 36.92 12.01 25.16
N LEU A 936 36.99 12.19 26.48
CA LEU A 936 37.60 13.39 27.06
C LEU A 936 39.09 13.46 26.73
N SER A 937 39.56 14.66 26.41
CA SER A 937 40.98 14.93 26.31
C SER A 937 41.69 14.66 27.65
N ALA A 938 43.00 14.40 27.62
CA ALA A 938 43.78 14.19 28.85
C ALA A 938 43.67 15.39 29.82
N GLN A 939 43.57 16.60 29.28
CA GLN A 939 43.38 17.82 30.05
C GLN A 939 41.99 17.88 30.69
N GLU A 940 40.92 17.58 29.95
CA GLU A 940 39.56 17.57 30.51
C GLU A 940 39.39 16.50 31.60
N LYS A 941 40.01 15.32 31.41
CA LYS A 941 40.07 14.27 32.45
C LYS A 941 40.76 14.80 33.72
N LYS A 942 41.90 15.47 33.58
CA LYS A 942 42.64 16.08 34.70
C LYS A 942 41.86 17.21 35.37
N GLU A 943 41.08 17.96 34.60
CA GLU A 943 40.24 19.04 35.10
C GLU A 943 38.97 18.56 35.81
N GLY A 944 38.67 17.25 35.75
CA GLY A 944 37.51 16.65 36.42
C GLY A 944 36.22 16.68 35.60
N TYR A 945 36.30 16.77 34.26
CA TYR A 945 35.12 16.57 33.42
C TYR A 945 34.67 15.11 33.42
N LYS A 946 33.36 14.91 33.30
CA LYS A 946 32.66 13.64 33.08
C LYS A 946 31.87 13.73 31.78
N VAL A 947 31.91 12.67 30.96
CA VAL A 947 31.06 12.55 29.77
C VAL A 947 29.63 12.26 30.21
N LEU A 948 28.66 13.00 29.66
CA LEU A 948 27.23 12.74 29.83
C LEU A 948 26.63 12.03 28.61
N PHE A 949 27.21 12.22 27.44
CA PHE A 949 26.83 11.51 26.22
C PHE A 949 28.05 11.31 25.32
N ASP A 950 28.40 10.06 25.06
CA ASP A 950 29.54 9.67 24.22
C ASP A 950 29.15 9.32 22.78
N GLY A 951 27.86 9.40 22.44
CA GLY A 951 27.34 8.99 21.14
C GLY A 951 26.83 7.54 21.08
N THR A 952 26.94 6.75 22.15
CA THR A 952 26.60 5.33 22.11
C THR A 952 25.43 4.92 22.99
N ASN A 953 25.09 5.69 24.03
CA ASN A 953 24.05 5.33 24.99
C ASN A 953 23.39 6.56 25.65
N MET A 954 22.14 6.38 26.10
CA MET A 954 21.33 7.35 26.83
C MET A 954 21.39 7.15 28.36
N HIS A 955 22.40 6.41 28.87
CA HIS A 955 22.43 5.98 30.27
C HIS A 955 22.38 7.12 31.29
N SER A 956 22.97 8.28 30.98
CA SER A 956 22.97 9.45 31.88
C SER A 956 21.70 10.29 31.78
N TRP A 957 20.71 9.88 30.98
CA TRP A 957 19.53 10.67 30.65
C TRP A 957 18.22 10.00 31.09
N THR A 958 17.19 10.81 31.34
CA THR A 958 15.82 10.45 31.71
C THR A 958 14.83 11.45 31.10
N GLY A 959 13.53 11.27 31.30
CA GLY A 959 12.50 12.08 30.63
C GLY A 959 12.11 11.47 29.28
N ASN A 960 12.00 12.28 28.23
CA ASN A 960 11.60 11.80 26.91
C ASN A 960 12.76 11.16 26.13
N THR A 961 13.15 9.94 26.52
CA THR A 961 14.10 9.14 25.76
C THR A 961 13.46 8.47 24.55
N VAL A 962 12.16 8.62 24.30
CA VAL A 962 11.50 8.00 23.14
C VAL A 962 11.70 8.86 21.89
N ASP A 963 11.48 10.17 21.99
CA ASP A 963 11.61 11.10 20.86
C ASP A 963 13.02 11.68 20.70
N TYR A 964 13.80 11.74 21.79
CA TYR A 964 15.24 11.97 21.73
C TYR A 964 15.95 10.64 21.51
N THR A 965 16.42 10.40 20.28
CA THR A 965 17.04 9.16 19.86
C THR A 965 18.53 9.37 19.53
N ILE A 966 19.27 8.28 19.35
CA ILE A 966 20.67 8.34 18.91
C ILE A 966 20.71 8.17 17.38
N GLU A 967 21.16 9.22 16.69
CA GLU A 967 21.38 9.24 15.24
C GLU A 967 22.83 9.62 14.95
N ASP A 968 23.57 8.71 14.31
CA ASP A 968 24.97 8.91 13.90
C ASP A 968 25.91 9.41 15.02
N GLY A 969 25.69 8.92 16.23
CA GLY A 969 26.48 9.33 17.41
C GLY A 969 26.03 10.63 18.07
N ASN A 970 24.87 11.18 17.69
CA ASN A 970 24.31 12.41 18.24
C ASN A 970 22.98 12.13 18.94
N ILE A 971 22.65 12.90 19.99
CA ILE A 971 21.27 12.96 20.48
C ILE A 971 20.49 13.79 19.47
N ALA A 972 19.49 13.21 18.84
CA ALA A 972 18.63 13.87 17.87
C ALA A 972 17.19 13.87 18.38
N ILE A 973 16.55 15.04 18.38
CA ILE A 973 15.09 15.13 18.49
C ILE A 973 14.51 15.28 17.08
N ARG A 974 13.52 14.43 16.77
CA ARG A 974 12.75 14.43 15.52
C ARG A 974 11.26 14.49 15.87
N PRO A 975 10.75 15.66 16.28
CA PRO A 975 9.38 15.76 16.75
C PRO A 975 8.42 15.49 15.59
N LYS A 976 7.41 14.65 15.82
CA LYS A 976 6.37 14.39 14.82
C LYS A 976 5.52 15.64 14.64
N PRO A 977 5.33 16.14 13.40
CA PRO A 977 4.45 17.29 13.15
C PRO A 977 3.08 17.09 13.81
N GLY A 978 2.62 18.08 14.56
CA GLY A 978 1.32 18.05 15.25
C GLY A 978 1.25 17.27 16.58
N LYS A 979 2.34 16.63 17.04
CA LYS A 979 2.35 15.86 18.31
C LYS A 979 2.94 16.59 19.52
N GLY A 980 3.01 17.92 19.48
CA GLY A 980 3.50 18.73 20.59
C GLY A 980 5.01 18.96 20.56
N SER A 981 5.59 19.31 21.72
CA SER A 981 6.95 19.86 21.81
C SER A 981 8.06 18.81 21.67
N GLY A 982 7.71 17.51 21.65
CA GLY A 982 8.66 16.40 21.75
C GLY A 982 9.22 16.21 23.18
N GLY A 983 8.64 16.86 24.19
CA GLY A 983 8.98 16.67 25.60
C GLY A 983 10.40 17.12 25.97
N ASN A 984 10.79 16.83 27.22
CA ASN A 984 12.07 17.25 27.77
C ASN A 984 12.95 16.04 28.07
N LEU A 985 14.24 16.13 27.73
CA LEU A 985 15.26 15.15 28.10
C LEU A 985 16.12 15.74 29.21
N PHE A 986 16.27 15.04 30.33
CA PHE A 986 17.00 15.52 31.50
C PHE A 986 18.17 14.60 31.85
N THR A 987 19.20 15.14 32.49
CA THR A 987 20.23 14.33 33.17
C THR A 987 19.59 13.56 34.32
N LYS A 988 20.04 12.33 34.61
CA LYS A 988 19.59 11.60 35.81
C LYS A 988 20.07 12.27 37.10
N GLU A 989 21.29 12.78 37.10
CA GLU A 989 21.87 13.51 38.24
C GLU A 989 21.40 14.98 38.25
N GLU A 990 21.28 15.55 39.44
CA GLU A 990 21.11 17.00 39.66
C GLU A 990 22.47 17.69 39.86
N PHE A 991 22.57 18.94 39.44
CA PHE A 991 23.76 19.79 39.57
C PHE A 991 23.39 21.17 40.15
N SER A 992 24.30 21.76 40.93
CA SER A 992 24.13 23.12 41.48
C SER A 992 25.06 24.15 40.83
N ASP A 993 26.37 23.98 41.03
CA ASP A 993 27.44 24.75 40.40
C ASP A 993 28.20 23.84 39.41
N PHE A 994 28.36 24.27 38.16
CA PHE A 994 28.96 23.43 37.11
C PHE A 994 29.54 24.22 35.94
N ILE A 995 30.37 23.53 35.15
CA ILE A 995 30.72 23.91 33.77
C ILE A 995 30.19 22.82 32.84
N TYR A 996 29.28 23.19 31.95
CA TYR A 996 28.66 22.29 30.98
C TYR A 996 29.12 22.67 29.57
N ARG A 997 29.57 21.67 28.80
CA ARG A 997 30.06 21.84 27.43
C ARG A 997 29.34 20.88 26.51
N PHE A 998 28.86 21.41 25.39
CA PHE A 998 28.18 20.62 24.38
C PHE A 998 28.28 21.32 23.02
N GLU A 999 27.99 20.57 21.97
CA GLU A 999 27.76 21.12 20.65
C GLU A 999 26.32 20.88 20.25
N PHE A 1000 25.74 21.83 19.53
CA PHE A 1000 24.41 21.72 18.96
C PHE A 1000 24.38 22.16 17.50
N LYS A 1001 23.43 21.60 16.73
CA LYS A 1001 23.20 21.96 15.33
C LYS A 1001 21.73 22.30 15.14
N LEU A 1002 21.49 23.52 14.67
CA LEU A 1002 20.16 24.06 14.44
C LEU A 1002 19.66 23.73 13.03
N THR A 1003 18.36 23.52 12.93
CA THR A 1003 17.60 23.55 11.67
C THR A 1003 16.85 24.88 11.54
N PRO A 1004 16.35 25.26 10.35
CA PRO A 1004 15.68 26.55 10.15
C PRO A 1004 14.42 26.69 11.01
N GLY A 1005 14.34 27.77 11.79
CA GLY A 1005 13.27 28.03 12.76
C GLY A 1005 13.36 27.20 14.04
N ALA A 1006 14.46 26.48 14.26
CA ALA A 1006 14.57 25.56 15.38
C ALA A 1006 14.51 26.26 16.74
N ASN A 1007 13.78 25.64 17.66
CA ASN A 1007 13.65 26.05 19.05
C ASN A 1007 13.81 24.85 19.99
N ASN A 1008 14.67 25.02 20.99
CA ASN A 1008 14.89 24.13 22.11
C ASN A 1008 15.42 24.97 23.29
N GLY A 1009 15.51 24.39 24.47
CA GLY A 1009 16.09 25.04 25.65
C GLY A 1009 17.18 24.21 26.29
N LEU A 1010 18.20 24.85 26.84
CA LEU A 1010 19.05 24.22 27.86
C LEU A 1010 18.46 24.54 29.23
N GLY A 1011 17.69 23.60 29.77
CA GLY A 1011 17.24 23.63 31.15
C GLY A 1011 18.42 23.52 32.11
N ILE A 1012 18.49 24.42 33.09
CA ILE A 1012 19.45 24.38 34.19
C ILE A 1012 18.69 24.42 35.51
N ARG A 1013 19.14 23.62 36.49
CA ARG A 1013 18.48 23.45 37.79
C ARG A 1013 16.99 23.09 37.67
N ALA A 1014 16.63 22.40 36.58
CA ALA A 1014 15.24 22.08 36.25
C ALA A 1014 14.73 20.91 37.11
N PRO A 1015 13.47 20.95 37.59
CA PRO A 1015 12.79 19.76 38.10
C PRO A 1015 12.35 18.84 36.94
N LEU A 1016 12.00 17.59 37.26
CA LEU A 1016 11.48 16.63 36.26
C LEU A 1016 10.05 16.93 35.81
N GLU A 1017 9.29 17.68 36.62
CA GLU A 1017 7.87 17.98 36.41
C GLU A 1017 7.62 19.49 36.39
N GLY A 1018 6.54 19.89 35.71
CA GLY A 1018 6.16 21.28 35.50
C GLY A 1018 6.84 21.91 34.30
N ASP A 1019 6.60 23.21 34.11
CA ASP A 1019 7.20 23.99 33.03
C ASP A 1019 8.68 24.27 33.36
N ALA A 1020 9.58 23.43 32.85
CA ALA A 1020 11.01 23.47 33.14
C ALA A 1020 11.66 24.84 32.86
N ALA A 1021 11.09 25.66 31.98
CA ALA A 1021 11.59 27.00 31.72
C ALA A 1021 11.37 27.96 32.90
N TYR A 1022 10.26 27.81 33.64
CA TYR A 1022 9.89 28.68 34.78
C TYR A 1022 10.07 28.02 36.15
N THR A 1023 9.83 26.70 36.26
CA THR A 1023 10.05 25.91 37.48
C THR A 1023 11.52 25.57 37.68
N GLY A 1024 12.30 25.54 36.61
CA GLY A 1024 13.76 25.60 36.59
C GLY A 1024 14.25 26.96 36.08
N MET A 1025 15.28 26.97 35.25
CA MET A 1025 15.63 28.09 34.39
C MET A 1025 16.01 27.54 33.01
N GLU A 1026 15.74 28.30 31.97
CA GLU A 1026 16.10 27.93 30.60
C GLU A 1026 17.14 28.91 30.04
N LEU A 1027 18.18 28.36 29.42
CA LEU A 1027 19.04 29.08 28.49
C LEU A 1027 18.59 28.76 27.07
N GLN A 1028 18.18 29.78 26.33
CA GLN A 1028 17.52 29.59 25.04
C GLN A 1028 18.45 28.95 23.98
N ILE A 1029 17.99 27.91 23.26
CA ILE A 1029 18.64 27.34 22.07
C ILE A 1029 17.74 27.58 20.85
N LEU A 1030 18.02 28.63 20.08
CA LEU A 1030 17.08 29.17 19.10
C LEU A 1030 17.78 29.61 17.82
N ASP A 1031 17.14 29.33 16.68
CA ASP A 1031 17.43 30.03 15.42
C ASP A 1031 16.91 31.47 15.49
N ASN A 1032 17.68 32.34 16.16
CA ASN A 1032 17.22 33.65 16.58
C ASN A 1032 17.07 34.67 15.42
N GLU A 1033 17.45 34.32 14.19
CA GLU A 1033 17.34 35.17 12.98
C GLU A 1033 16.14 34.81 12.11
N ALA A 1034 15.38 33.80 12.51
CA ALA A 1034 14.20 33.41 11.80
C ALA A 1034 13.08 34.50 11.95
N PRO A 1035 12.15 34.65 10.97
CA PRO A 1035 10.97 35.57 11.01
C PRO A 1035 9.86 35.57 12.18
N ILE A 1036 9.03 34.54 12.50
CA ILE A 1036 8.30 34.22 13.79
C ILE A 1036 8.95 34.67 15.10
N TYR A 1037 10.26 34.83 15.21
CA TYR A 1037 11.01 35.25 16.39
C TYR A 1037 11.48 36.70 16.28
N LYS A 1038 11.12 37.41 15.20
CA LYS A 1038 11.47 38.84 15.00
C LYS A 1038 10.92 39.76 16.10
N ASP A 1039 9.80 39.36 16.73
CA ASP A 1039 9.08 40.17 17.73
C ASP A 1039 9.37 39.70 19.18
N LEU A 1040 10.39 38.85 19.37
CA LEU A 1040 10.80 38.41 20.71
C LEU A 1040 11.44 39.55 21.51
N HIS A 1041 11.21 39.53 22.82
CA HIS A 1041 11.95 40.39 23.74
C HIS A 1041 13.42 39.98 23.82
N VAL A 1042 14.29 40.92 24.16
CA VAL A 1042 15.75 40.72 24.19
C VAL A 1042 16.19 39.55 25.08
N TYR A 1043 15.43 39.22 26.13
CA TYR A 1043 15.67 38.11 27.06
C TYR A 1043 15.13 36.76 26.59
N GLN A 1044 14.57 36.66 25.38
CA GLN A 1044 14.02 35.43 24.80
C GLN A 1044 14.86 34.85 23.67
N TYR A 1045 15.93 35.56 23.25
CA TYR A 1045 16.83 35.11 22.19
C TYR A 1045 17.91 34.15 22.71
N HIS A 1046 18.54 33.42 21.78
CA HIS A 1046 19.55 32.40 22.08
C HIS A 1046 20.60 32.86 23.12
N GLY A 1047 20.92 31.97 24.05
CA GLY A 1047 21.88 32.19 25.14
C GLY A 1047 21.36 33.03 26.31
N SER A 1048 20.16 33.63 26.20
CA SER A 1048 19.54 34.40 27.29
C SER A 1048 19.02 33.46 28.38
N VAL A 1049 19.00 33.93 29.63
CA VAL A 1049 18.17 33.30 30.67
C VAL A 1049 16.74 33.72 30.37
N TYR A 1050 15.93 32.77 29.90
CA TYR A 1050 14.60 33.04 29.39
C TYR A 1050 13.74 33.81 30.42
N GLY A 1051 13.05 34.85 29.95
CA GLY A 1051 12.25 35.73 30.80
C GLY A 1051 13.04 36.66 31.75
N THR A 1052 14.38 36.55 31.82
CA THR A 1052 15.16 37.18 32.90
C THR A 1052 16.36 38.01 32.43
N LEU A 1053 17.39 37.40 31.81
CA LEU A 1053 18.65 38.09 31.47
C LEU A 1053 18.96 37.95 29.97
N PRO A 1054 19.14 39.07 29.24
CA PRO A 1054 19.42 39.03 27.79
C PRO A 1054 20.88 38.68 27.48
N ALA A 1055 21.09 37.89 26.43
CA ALA A 1055 22.41 37.62 25.85
C ALA A 1055 22.69 38.45 24.58
N LYS A 1056 23.97 38.57 24.21
CA LYS A 1056 24.41 39.18 22.94
C LYS A 1056 24.07 38.27 21.76
N ARG A 1057 23.59 38.86 20.67
CA ARG A 1057 23.26 38.19 19.40
C ARG A 1057 24.41 38.24 18.39
N GLY A 1058 24.29 37.47 17.31
CA GLY A 1058 25.18 37.52 16.15
C GLY A 1058 26.40 36.58 16.19
N PHE A 1059 26.41 35.60 17.11
CA PHE A 1059 27.54 34.69 17.33
C PHE A 1059 27.23 33.22 16.99
N LEU A 1060 26.00 32.92 16.54
CA LEU A 1060 25.65 31.62 15.97
C LEU A 1060 26.33 31.43 14.60
N LYS A 1061 26.75 30.21 14.31
CA LYS A 1061 27.17 29.80 12.98
C LYS A 1061 25.98 29.62 12.03
N PRO A 1062 26.20 29.57 10.71
CA PRO A 1062 25.15 29.24 9.75
C PRO A 1062 24.38 27.97 10.09
N LEU A 1063 23.10 27.92 9.70
CA LEU A 1063 22.23 26.76 9.92
C LEU A 1063 22.82 25.50 9.28
N GLY A 1064 22.71 24.38 9.99
CA GLY A 1064 23.36 23.11 9.60
C GLY A 1064 24.81 22.98 10.06
N GLU A 1065 25.45 24.02 10.59
CA GLU A 1065 26.77 23.91 11.22
C GLU A 1065 26.70 23.67 12.72
N TRP A 1066 27.75 23.03 13.26
CA TRP A 1066 27.88 22.77 14.70
C TRP A 1066 28.37 24.00 15.45
N ASN A 1067 27.55 24.45 16.41
CA ASN A 1067 27.87 25.48 17.38
C ASN A 1067 28.44 24.83 18.65
N TYR A 1068 29.48 25.43 19.22
CA TYR A 1068 30.03 25.05 20.52
C TYR A 1068 29.51 25.99 21.60
N GLU A 1069 28.98 25.44 22.69
CA GLU A 1069 28.52 26.22 23.84
C GLU A 1069 29.12 25.70 25.15
N GLU A 1070 29.62 26.64 25.95
CA GLU A 1070 30.06 26.41 27.33
C GLU A 1070 29.23 27.28 28.27
N VAL A 1071 28.60 26.63 29.24
CA VAL A 1071 27.77 27.28 30.27
C VAL A 1071 28.42 27.09 31.62
N VAL A 1072 28.69 28.20 32.31
CA VAL A 1072 29.23 28.21 33.68
C VAL A 1072 28.16 28.75 34.61
N VAL A 1073 27.73 27.92 35.55
CA VAL A 1073 26.77 28.28 36.61
C VAL A 1073 27.49 28.20 37.95
N LYS A 1074 27.50 29.30 38.71
CA LYS A 1074 28.14 29.39 40.03
C LYS A 1074 27.37 30.30 40.96
N GLY A 1075 26.65 29.73 41.92
CA GLY A 1075 25.71 30.48 42.76
C GLY A 1075 24.64 31.18 41.91
N PRO A 1076 24.42 32.49 42.05
CA PRO A 1076 23.50 33.25 41.20
C PRO A 1076 24.12 33.70 39.86
N LYS A 1077 25.40 33.40 39.59
CA LYS A 1077 26.07 33.84 38.37
C LYS A 1077 25.93 32.81 37.26
N ILE A 1078 25.55 33.29 36.08
CA ILE A 1078 25.37 32.49 34.86
C ILE A 1078 26.19 33.14 33.75
N LYS A 1079 27.05 32.34 33.11
CA LYS A 1079 27.86 32.76 31.97
C LYS A 1079 27.67 31.78 30.82
N VAL A 1080 27.44 32.32 29.63
CA VAL A 1080 27.29 31.57 28.37
C VAL A 1080 28.36 32.02 27.39
N ILE A 1081 29.13 31.05 26.90
CA ILE A 1081 30.19 31.23 25.91
C ILE A 1081 29.79 30.46 24.66
N LEU A 1082 29.53 31.17 23.57
CA LEU A 1082 29.14 30.59 22.28
C LEU A 1082 30.26 30.80 21.27
N ASN A 1083 30.74 29.71 20.66
CA ASN A 1083 31.80 29.73 19.65
C ASN A 1083 33.04 30.55 20.07
N GLY A 1084 33.40 30.48 21.36
CA GLY A 1084 34.53 31.20 21.94
C GLY A 1084 34.24 32.64 22.40
N THR A 1085 33.01 33.15 22.22
CA THR A 1085 32.62 34.50 22.63
C THR A 1085 31.69 34.47 23.84
N VAL A 1086 31.97 35.29 24.86
CA VAL A 1086 31.06 35.49 26.01
C VAL A 1086 29.85 36.30 25.55
N ILE A 1087 28.69 35.65 25.46
CA ILE A 1087 27.43 36.27 25.04
C ILE A 1087 26.54 36.64 26.23
N LEU A 1088 26.71 35.98 27.38
CA LEU A 1088 26.06 36.34 28.64
C LEU A 1088 27.07 36.20 29.80
N ASP A 1089 27.11 37.17 30.70
CA ASP A 1089 27.82 37.12 31.99
C ASP A 1089 26.99 37.91 33.02
N GLY A 1090 26.01 37.23 33.63
CA GLY A 1090 24.95 37.87 34.41
C GLY A 1090 24.77 37.27 35.81
N ASP A 1091 24.08 38.01 36.69
CA ASP A 1091 23.80 37.65 38.08
C ASP A 1091 22.29 37.77 38.36
N ILE A 1092 21.63 36.67 38.72
CA ILE A 1092 20.18 36.62 38.92
C ILE A 1092 19.73 37.08 40.33
N THR A 1093 20.63 37.60 41.17
CA THR A 1093 20.31 37.99 42.55
C THR A 1093 19.14 38.98 42.65
N GLU A 1094 19.06 39.95 41.72
CA GLU A 1094 17.94 40.90 41.72
C GLU A 1094 16.65 40.28 41.20
N ALA A 1095 16.72 39.39 40.21
CA ALA A 1095 15.55 38.64 39.74
C ALA A 1095 14.99 37.69 40.82
N ARG A 1096 15.86 37.09 41.65
CA ARG A 1096 15.45 36.30 42.82
C ARG A 1096 14.63 37.08 43.83
N LYS A 1097 14.89 38.39 43.99
CA LYS A 1097 14.20 39.25 44.96
C LYS A 1097 12.92 39.86 44.37
N ASN A 1098 13.00 40.30 43.12
CA ASN A 1098 12.00 41.20 42.52
C ASN A 1098 11.15 40.52 41.42
N GLY A 1099 11.42 39.26 41.09
CA GLY A 1099 10.77 38.52 40.00
C GLY A 1099 11.50 38.62 38.66
N ALA A 1100 11.06 37.82 37.69
CA ALA A 1100 11.60 37.80 36.33
C ALA A 1100 11.26 39.09 35.57
N ALA A 1101 12.06 39.43 34.56
CA ALA A 1101 11.89 40.66 33.77
C ALA A 1101 10.62 40.65 32.91
N ASP A 1102 10.08 39.47 32.60
CA ASP A 1102 8.82 39.29 31.88
C ASP A 1102 7.56 39.38 32.77
N GLY A 1103 7.74 39.57 34.08
CA GLY A 1103 6.65 39.73 35.06
C GLY A 1103 5.90 38.44 35.41
N LYS A 1104 6.34 37.27 34.92
CA LYS A 1104 5.73 35.99 35.27
C LYS A 1104 6.29 35.41 36.56
N GLU A 1105 5.50 34.55 37.20
CA GLU A 1105 5.98 33.76 38.33
C GLU A 1105 7.06 32.77 37.85
N HIS A 1106 8.26 32.87 38.43
CA HIS A 1106 9.42 32.09 38.01
C HIS A 1106 10.09 31.42 39.21
N PRO A 1107 9.45 30.40 39.80
CA PRO A 1107 9.91 29.79 41.05
C PRO A 1107 11.31 29.17 40.95
N GLY A 1108 11.73 28.78 39.74
CA GLY A 1108 13.06 28.22 39.52
C GLY A 1108 14.23 29.20 39.69
N LEU A 1109 13.98 30.52 39.71
CA LEU A 1109 15.01 31.51 40.10
C LEU A 1109 15.55 31.22 41.51
N LEU A 1110 14.71 30.70 42.41
CA LEU A 1110 15.06 30.39 43.79
C LEU A 1110 15.73 29.02 43.95
N ARG A 1111 15.86 28.22 42.88
CA ARG A 1111 16.51 26.91 42.93
C ARG A 1111 18.02 27.04 42.90
N ASP A 1112 18.66 26.29 43.78
CA ASP A 1112 20.12 26.17 43.84
C ASP A 1112 20.64 24.85 43.25
N SER A 1113 19.76 23.85 43.01
CA SER A 1113 20.08 22.61 42.30
C SER A 1113 18.92 22.09 41.44
N GLY A 1114 19.24 21.22 40.49
CA GLY A 1114 18.27 20.46 39.69
C GLY A 1114 18.95 19.84 38.47
N HIS A 1115 18.16 19.25 37.59
CA HIS A 1115 18.63 18.60 36.38
C HIS A 1115 19.13 19.61 35.34
N ILE A 1116 19.98 19.14 34.44
CA ILE A 1116 20.28 19.80 33.18
C ILE A 1116 19.46 19.09 32.10
N GLY A 1117 18.86 19.81 31.15
CA GLY A 1117 18.06 19.14 30.13
C GLY A 1117 17.95 19.88 28.83
N PHE A 1118 17.56 19.14 27.79
CA PHE A 1118 17.12 19.70 26.51
C PHE A 1118 15.60 19.78 26.51
N LEU A 1119 15.09 21.02 26.42
CA LEU A 1119 13.69 21.35 26.53
C LEU A 1119 13.10 21.43 25.13
N GLY A 1120 12.44 20.36 24.70
CA GLY A 1120 11.95 20.25 23.33
C GLY A 1120 10.84 21.25 23.05
N HIS A 1121 10.93 21.97 21.93
CA HIS A 1121 9.91 22.90 21.43
C HIS A 1121 9.41 22.54 20.02
N GLY A 1122 9.37 21.25 19.71
CA GLY A 1122 8.75 20.75 18.46
C GLY A 1122 9.60 20.99 17.21
N SER A 1123 10.89 21.30 17.38
CA SER A 1123 11.84 21.50 16.29
C SER A 1123 12.93 20.42 16.26
N PRO A 1124 13.43 20.02 15.08
CA PRO A 1124 14.59 19.14 14.98
C PRO A 1124 15.88 19.85 15.43
N VAL A 1125 16.57 19.26 16.41
CA VAL A 1125 17.88 19.71 16.90
C VAL A 1125 18.74 18.48 17.17
N GLU A 1126 20.05 18.62 16.97
CA GLU A 1126 21.03 17.59 17.32
C GLU A 1126 22.05 18.11 18.32
N PHE A 1127 22.49 17.23 19.22
CA PHE A 1127 23.45 17.52 20.27
C PHE A 1127 24.56 16.46 20.31
N ARG A 1128 25.80 16.87 20.59
CA ARG A 1128 26.94 15.95 20.73
C ARG A 1128 28.04 16.49 21.65
N ASN A 1129 29.04 15.65 21.90
CA ASN A 1129 30.23 15.99 22.70
C ASN A 1129 29.88 16.53 24.10
N ILE A 1130 28.89 15.93 24.76
CA ILE A 1130 28.26 16.47 25.97
C ILE A 1130 29.03 16.03 27.21
N ARG A 1131 29.51 17.00 27.99
CA ARG A 1131 30.31 16.77 29.19
C ARG A 1131 30.11 17.86 30.23
N ILE A 1132 30.34 17.48 31.49
CA ILE A 1132 30.14 18.36 32.64
C ILE A 1132 31.31 18.28 33.61
N LYS A 1133 31.65 19.41 34.21
CA LYS A 1133 32.50 19.50 35.39
C LYS A 1133 31.66 20.02 36.53
N ASP A 1134 31.41 19.16 37.52
CA ASP A 1134 30.69 19.50 38.74
C ASP A 1134 31.61 20.34 39.66
N LEU A 1135 31.22 21.58 39.95
CA LEU A 1135 31.95 22.52 40.81
C LEU A 1135 31.44 22.49 42.25
N SER A 1136 30.31 21.83 42.52
CA SER A 1136 29.66 21.78 43.83
C SER A 1136 30.41 20.86 44.81
N LYS A 1137 31.09 19.85 44.28
CA LYS A 1137 31.91 18.92 45.06
C LYS A 1137 33.28 19.55 45.33
N LYS A 1138 33.53 19.95 46.59
CA LYS A 1138 34.88 20.37 47.03
C LYS A 1138 35.89 19.27 46.71
N ASP A 1139 36.96 19.64 46.01
CA ASP A 1139 38.14 18.81 45.68
C ASP A 1139 38.59 17.97 46.90
N LEU A 1140 38.17 16.71 46.97
CA LEU A 1140 38.58 15.77 48.03
C LEU A 1140 40.06 15.34 47.87
N THR A 1141 40.66 15.64 46.73
CA THR A 1141 42.05 15.29 46.36
C THR A 1141 43.11 16.11 47.11
N LYS A 1142 42.77 17.28 47.66
CA LYS A 1142 43.71 18.12 48.44
C LYS A 1142 43.86 17.71 49.92
N LYS A 1143 43.00 16.85 50.47
CA LYS A 1143 43.11 16.40 51.88
C LYS A 1143 43.98 15.16 52.09
N GLU A 1144 44.14 14.29 51.08
CA GLU A 1144 45.01 13.11 51.21
C GLU A 1144 46.51 13.41 51.03
N SER A 1145 46.86 14.41 50.22
CA SER A 1145 48.25 14.87 50.09
C SER A 1145 48.76 15.62 51.33
N ALA A 1146 47.87 16.19 52.15
CA ALA A 1146 48.22 16.82 53.43
C ALA A 1146 48.34 15.81 54.60
N LYS A 1147 47.80 14.59 54.47
CA LYS A 1147 47.95 13.51 55.47
C LYS A 1147 49.19 12.62 55.25
N LYS A 1148 49.90 12.75 54.12
CA LYS A 1148 51.18 12.08 53.85
C LYS A 1148 52.43 12.94 54.15
N LYS A 1149 52.26 14.11 54.78
CA LYS A 1149 53.35 14.98 55.26
C LYS A 1149 53.22 15.37 56.74
N LYS A 1150 52.83 14.43 57.59
CA LYS A 1150 53.10 14.45 59.03
C LYS A 1150 53.46 13.06 59.51
#